data_AF-A0Z961-F1
#
_entry.id   AF-A0Z961-F1
#
_cell.length_a   1.000
_cell.length_b   1.000
_cell.length_c   1.000
_cell.angle_alpha   90.00
_cell.angle_beta   90.00
_cell.angle_gamma   90.00
#
_symmetry.space_group_name_H-M   'P 1'
#
loop_
_entity.id
_entity.type
_entity.pdbx_description
1 polymer ?
#
loop_
_entity_poly.entity_id
_entity_poly.type
_entity_poly.pdbx_seq_one_letter_code
_entity_poly.pdbx_strand_id
1 'polypeptide(L)'
;MALRVKTKTLGILTLMVSAAWPIDTLHAAPSPFFSRLLGSITSIQMGENLGPPEVSFTASGANVSVDGLLTLTWQSRYAANCTGEGAWQGAKAVSGSEQITETETGAKRYILRCSGDAGTTESSVEINIIAQDIDAYSGTKVPSYMPAPPTDFELFDNSAGLSIAGGPEGFNHQATESPGAGKFIFIRVHQATRHGLEWGEQFGWFGSWLSSFGVNSIEGGLWQNPKTAGPYYYPTLHVAGVGDAYHACSDVQMGSGLYERIIGDRWLSMLQISNRVLTIPGSNIGFDMEQAPFDDDNGIWAGWGWSYLTFNHPQDFKFWMSFVETQDYQGPINGYVPEYFNWVDPEKISQGSFGETLENYGDNFGSFATKGSQANYGNANEYYVSGTLKLTDDLFYVPLPKFPSVKEREYILAHPQSISQASMDGYSAALRDGSLESALIPTENRAFDNIYQSTHQRLKIIEDKAGEEYRYVVTPDYQVGFDGHLGYVDWNFSNAEQKNLNEQSNGYGYVRRLETKWQVEEGASEEYTNHPHQYNAEIVAAPDDVIRVPRKVHRFFSYKERDTSHPDFENWEIGDRARYHTLLQSGATATYVWYKFIEQPAMLTAAQNHPETYTPEYLESLQSQIESLHKLINTHSTPQPTKPVFINYSGAPMPDDKDPHLAKIDPGQLVKPLPGHEVGFVPVIISVMHPEAVSDNGVGLESAPDVDCTNTTWTDTYYPDL
;
A
#
# COMPACT_ATOMS: atom_id res chain seq x y z
N MET A 1 82.19 16.13 -11.99
CA MET A 1 80.93 16.86 -11.76
C MET A 1 80.36 17.27 -13.10
N ALA A 2 79.59 16.39 -13.73
CA ALA A 2 78.79 16.63 -14.94
C ALA A 2 78.10 15.32 -15.38
N LEU A 3 77.09 15.53 -16.22
CA LEU A 3 76.43 14.64 -17.19
C LEU A 3 75.20 13.86 -16.71
N ARG A 4 73.99 14.08 -17.26
CA ARG A 4 73.48 14.17 -18.66
C ARG A 4 73.25 12.82 -19.36
N VAL A 5 71.95 12.55 -19.60
CA VAL A 5 71.29 12.35 -20.90
C VAL A 5 71.47 11.01 -21.67
N LYS A 6 70.31 10.53 -22.17
CA LYS A 6 69.98 9.75 -23.39
C LYS A 6 70.02 8.21 -23.39
N THR A 7 68.86 7.71 -23.85
CA THR A 7 68.55 6.46 -24.56
C THR A 7 69.64 5.89 -25.46
N LYS A 8 69.77 4.55 -25.50
CA LYS A 8 69.92 3.75 -26.74
C LYS A 8 69.78 2.23 -26.53
N THR A 9 69.09 1.62 -27.49
CA THR A 9 69.00 0.18 -27.82
C THR A 9 70.29 -0.33 -28.48
N LEU A 10 70.68 -1.59 -28.24
CA LEU A 10 71.17 -2.55 -29.26
C LEU A 10 71.35 -3.97 -28.67
N GLY A 11 71.05 -5.00 -29.47
CA GLY A 11 71.41 -6.42 -29.23
C GLY A 11 72.94 -6.63 -29.18
N ILE A 12 73.53 -7.81 -29.03
CA ILE A 12 73.30 -9.16 -29.56
C ILE A 12 74.21 -10.09 -28.68
N LEU A 13 74.00 -11.42 -28.65
CA LEU A 13 75.02 -12.45 -28.96
C LEU A 13 74.97 -13.71 -28.08
N THR A 14 74.72 -14.82 -28.78
CA THR A 14 74.88 -16.23 -28.44
C THR A 14 76.37 -16.65 -28.41
N LEU A 15 76.84 -17.43 -27.44
CA LEU A 15 78.00 -18.36 -27.56
C LEU A 15 78.03 -19.27 -26.30
N MET A 16 77.69 -20.57 -26.39
CA MET A 16 78.51 -21.75 -26.75
C MET A 16 79.24 -22.42 -25.57
N VAL A 17 78.92 -23.72 -25.36
CA VAL A 17 79.83 -24.90 -25.21
C VAL A 17 80.82 -24.85 -24.02
N SER A 18 80.95 -25.80 -23.08
CA SER A 18 81.14 -27.27 -23.17
C SER A 18 81.33 -27.88 -21.78
N ALA A 19 81.04 -29.19 -21.70
CA ALA A 19 81.77 -30.25 -20.99
C ALA A 19 81.77 -30.32 -19.44
N ALA A 20 81.36 -31.52 -19.01
CA ALA A 20 81.32 -32.09 -17.66
C ALA A 20 82.69 -32.25 -16.99
N TRP A 21 82.71 -32.55 -15.68
CA TRP A 21 83.44 -33.62 -14.93
C TRP A 21 83.14 -33.42 -13.40
N PRO A 22 83.34 -34.43 -12.52
CA PRO A 22 82.33 -34.87 -11.53
C PRO A 22 82.73 -34.71 -10.05
N ILE A 23 81.75 -34.92 -9.15
CA ILE A 23 81.83 -35.51 -7.78
C ILE A 23 82.77 -34.77 -6.79
N ASP A 24 82.33 -34.20 -5.67
CA ASP A 24 81.83 -34.94 -4.50
C ASP A 24 81.03 -34.08 -3.50
N THR A 25 80.27 -34.79 -2.70
CA THR A 25 79.20 -34.41 -1.77
C THR A 25 79.54 -33.42 -0.65
N LEU A 26 78.66 -32.43 -0.44
CA LEU A 26 78.06 -32.10 0.87
C LEU A 26 76.96 -31.02 0.68
N HIS A 27 75.68 -31.35 0.87
CA HIS A 27 74.65 -30.32 1.08
C HIS A 27 73.63 -30.76 2.12
N ALA A 28 73.61 -29.99 3.21
CA ALA A 28 72.55 -29.98 4.21
C ALA A 28 71.19 -29.72 3.54
N ALA A 29 70.14 -30.37 4.07
CA ALA A 29 68.78 -30.16 3.63
C ALA A 29 68.35 -28.69 3.86
N PRO A 30 67.77 -28.00 2.84
CA PRO A 30 67.20 -26.68 3.06
C PRO A 30 65.84 -26.79 3.76
N SER A 31 65.51 -25.75 4.53
CA SER A 31 64.33 -25.70 5.40
C SER A 31 63.00 -25.75 4.62
N PRO A 32 61.88 -26.15 5.25
CA PRO A 32 60.56 -26.31 4.62
C PRO A 32 59.93 -25.00 4.11
N PHE A 33 60.63 -23.87 4.21
CA PHE A 33 60.23 -22.60 3.63
C PHE A 33 60.48 -22.54 2.12
N PHE A 34 61.53 -23.21 1.60
CA PHE A 34 61.88 -23.16 0.17
C PHE A 34 61.08 -24.15 -0.71
N SER A 35 60.46 -25.18 -0.11
CA SER A 35 59.53 -26.07 -0.84
C SER A 35 58.10 -25.52 -0.94
N ARG A 36 57.73 -24.50 -0.15
CA ARG A 36 56.42 -23.83 -0.27
C ARG A 36 56.41 -22.73 -1.31
N LEU A 37 57.56 -22.13 -1.65
CA LEU A 37 57.64 -21.08 -2.66
C LEU A 37 57.72 -21.62 -4.11
N LEU A 38 58.18 -22.85 -4.30
CA LEU A 38 58.20 -23.53 -5.61
C LEU A 38 56.89 -24.27 -5.94
N GLY A 39 55.96 -24.37 -4.99
CA GLY A 39 54.59 -24.85 -5.23
C GLY A 39 53.61 -23.77 -5.73
N SER A 40 54.02 -22.50 -5.77
CA SER A 40 53.17 -21.36 -6.18
C SER A 40 53.52 -20.75 -7.54
N ILE A 41 54.37 -21.40 -8.36
CA ILE A 41 54.68 -20.90 -9.73
C ILE A 41 54.56 -22.01 -10.79
N THR A 42 53.74 -23.03 -10.55
CA THR A 42 53.33 -24.01 -11.59
C THR A 42 51.84 -24.37 -11.54
N SER A 43 50.99 -23.45 -11.07
CA SER A 43 49.52 -23.52 -11.29
C SER A 43 49.02 -22.57 -12.39
N ILE A 44 49.92 -21.89 -13.11
CA ILE A 44 49.56 -21.25 -14.38
C ILE A 44 49.70 -22.33 -15.46
N GLN A 45 48.56 -22.74 -16.03
CA GLN A 45 48.34 -23.85 -16.98
C GLN A 45 48.20 -25.26 -16.35
N MET A 46 47.03 -25.52 -15.74
CA MET A 46 45.98 -26.37 -16.34
C MET A 46 44.91 -26.70 -15.29
N GLY A 47 43.69 -26.20 -15.55
CA GLY A 47 42.44 -26.83 -15.13
C GLY A 47 42.18 -26.98 -13.63
N GLU A 48 42.06 -25.87 -12.90
CA GLU A 48 41.08 -25.88 -11.80
C GLU A 48 39.69 -25.93 -12.43
N ASN A 49 38.83 -26.77 -11.88
CA ASN A 49 37.52 -27.16 -12.39
C ASN A 49 36.63 -25.94 -12.76
N LEU A 50 36.73 -25.45 -14.00
CA LEU A 50 35.83 -24.44 -14.56
C LEU A 50 34.51 -25.17 -14.79
N GLY A 51 33.51 -24.95 -13.95
CA GLY A 51 32.14 -25.35 -14.26
C GLY A 51 31.62 -24.60 -15.50
N PRO A 52 30.48 -25.00 -16.09
CA PRO A 52 29.80 -24.16 -17.07
C PRO A 52 29.55 -22.77 -16.45
N PRO A 53 29.48 -21.69 -17.26
CA PRO A 53 29.32 -20.33 -16.73
C PRO A 53 28.15 -20.21 -15.75
N GLU A 54 28.38 -19.59 -14.59
CA GLU A 54 27.29 -19.21 -13.69
C GLU A 54 26.88 -17.80 -14.04
N VAL A 55 25.58 -17.55 -14.30
CA VAL A 55 25.08 -16.26 -14.77
C VAL A 55 24.00 -15.75 -13.83
N SER A 56 24.21 -14.57 -13.27
CA SER A 56 23.15 -13.75 -12.67
C SER A 56 22.78 -12.67 -13.69
N PHE A 57 21.49 -12.55 -14.02
CA PHE A 57 20.97 -11.56 -14.97
C PHE A 57 19.64 -11.05 -14.47
N THR A 58 19.57 -9.74 -14.23
CA THR A 58 18.40 -9.06 -13.67
C THR A 58 18.07 -7.82 -14.49
N ALA A 59 16.83 -7.37 -14.37
CA ALA A 59 16.33 -6.11 -14.91
C ALA A 59 15.89 -5.21 -13.76
N SER A 60 15.84 -3.89 -13.98
CA SER A 60 15.33 -2.92 -13.01
C SER A 60 13.82 -3.01 -12.77
N GLY A 61 13.09 -3.72 -13.64
CA GLY A 61 11.66 -3.98 -13.50
C GLY A 61 11.17 -4.99 -14.53
N ALA A 62 10.16 -5.79 -14.18
CA ALA A 62 9.51 -6.72 -15.11
C ALA A 62 8.50 -6.04 -16.05
N ASN A 63 8.23 -4.75 -15.82
CA ASN A 63 7.40 -3.92 -16.67
C ASN A 63 7.99 -2.51 -16.67
N VAL A 64 7.95 -1.83 -17.81
CA VAL A 64 8.51 -0.47 -17.96
C VAL A 64 7.53 0.33 -18.80
N SER A 65 7.32 1.60 -18.49
CA SER A 65 6.52 2.46 -19.36
C SER A 65 7.19 2.61 -20.72
N VAL A 66 6.41 2.86 -21.77
CA VAL A 66 6.96 3.36 -23.03
C VAL A 66 7.88 4.56 -22.74
N ASP A 67 9.03 4.58 -23.41
CA ASP A 67 10.11 5.56 -23.24
C ASP A 67 10.78 5.58 -21.86
N GLY A 68 10.40 4.66 -20.96
CA GLY A 68 11.02 4.49 -19.65
C GLY A 68 12.43 3.88 -19.73
N LEU A 69 13.24 4.14 -18.69
CA LEU A 69 14.60 3.63 -18.59
C LEU A 69 14.63 2.24 -17.93
N LEU A 70 15.01 1.22 -18.69
CA LEU A 70 15.25 -0.15 -18.23
C LEU A 70 16.74 -0.37 -17.97
N THR A 71 17.13 -0.71 -16.74
CA THR A 71 18.53 -1.09 -16.43
C THR A 71 18.66 -2.60 -16.35
N LEU A 72 19.42 -3.21 -17.25
CA LEU A 72 19.80 -4.62 -17.20
C LEU A 72 21.14 -4.76 -16.47
N THR A 73 21.23 -5.66 -15.49
CA THR A 73 22.47 -5.90 -14.75
C THR A 73 22.82 -7.37 -14.78
N TRP A 74 24.09 -7.69 -15.01
CA TRP A 74 24.54 -9.07 -15.05
C TRP A 74 25.93 -9.27 -14.46
N GLN A 75 26.15 -10.49 -13.99
CA GLN A 75 27.44 -10.97 -13.56
C GLN A 75 27.58 -12.43 -13.95
N SER A 76 28.76 -12.80 -14.45
CA SER A 76 29.07 -14.20 -14.71
C SER A 76 30.38 -14.64 -14.07
N ARG A 77 30.43 -15.92 -13.67
CA ARG A 77 31.65 -16.62 -13.27
C ARG A 77 31.97 -17.68 -14.31
N TYR A 78 33.26 -17.92 -14.54
CA TYR A 78 33.78 -18.90 -15.51
C TYR A 78 33.44 -18.64 -16.99
N ALA A 79 32.79 -17.52 -17.31
CA ALA A 79 32.58 -17.09 -18.68
C ALA A 79 33.84 -16.42 -19.26
N ALA A 80 34.18 -16.76 -20.50
CA ALA A 80 35.17 -16.05 -21.31
C ALA A 80 34.53 -14.93 -22.14
N ASN A 81 33.24 -15.05 -22.47
CA ASN A 81 32.46 -14.04 -23.20
C ASN A 81 30.97 -14.15 -22.86
N CYS A 82 30.24 -13.04 -23.03
CA CYS A 82 28.79 -13.01 -22.97
C CYS A 82 28.21 -12.25 -24.18
N THR A 83 27.02 -12.65 -24.62
CA THR A 83 26.31 -12.05 -25.76
C THR A 83 24.85 -11.82 -25.37
N GLY A 84 24.34 -10.61 -25.64
CA GLY A 84 22.92 -10.30 -25.54
C GLY A 84 22.17 -10.77 -26.78
N GLU A 85 21.00 -11.37 -26.58
CA GLU A 85 20.08 -11.87 -27.61
C GLU A 85 18.64 -11.43 -27.28
N GLY A 86 17.75 -11.38 -28.28
CA GLY A 86 16.35 -10.96 -28.12
C GLY A 86 16.15 -9.45 -28.32
N ALA A 87 15.51 -8.78 -27.34
CA ALA A 87 15.22 -7.34 -27.35
C ALA A 87 16.45 -6.44 -27.17
N TRP A 88 17.61 -7.04 -26.95
CA TRP A 88 18.94 -6.41 -26.98
C TRP A 88 19.90 -7.34 -27.71
N GLN A 89 20.99 -6.79 -28.25
CA GLN A 89 21.91 -7.57 -29.09
C GLN A 89 23.38 -7.22 -28.84
N GLY A 90 24.26 -8.16 -29.19
CA GLY A 90 25.70 -7.92 -29.33
C GLY A 90 26.54 -8.39 -28.13
N ALA A 91 27.85 -8.25 -28.27
CA ALA A 91 28.81 -8.67 -27.25
C ALA A 91 28.65 -7.84 -25.97
N LYS A 92 28.63 -8.52 -24.82
CA LYS A 92 28.54 -7.93 -23.49
C LYS A 92 29.80 -8.28 -22.69
N ALA A 93 30.19 -7.41 -21.77
CA ALA A 93 31.22 -7.74 -20.80
C ALA A 93 30.78 -8.97 -19.97
N VAL A 94 31.72 -9.70 -19.37
CA VAL A 94 31.38 -10.87 -18.53
C VAL A 94 30.60 -10.47 -17.26
N SER A 95 30.71 -9.22 -16.83
CA SER A 95 29.87 -8.59 -15.81
C SER A 95 29.67 -7.12 -16.19
N GLY A 96 28.48 -6.56 -15.92
CA GLY A 96 28.18 -5.18 -16.29
C GLY A 96 26.73 -4.77 -16.03
N SER A 97 26.41 -3.55 -16.45
CA SER A 97 25.07 -2.99 -16.43
C SER A 97 24.85 -2.14 -17.68
N GLU A 98 23.62 -2.13 -18.21
CA GLU A 98 23.24 -1.41 -19.44
C GLU A 98 21.84 -0.82 -19.32
N GLN A 99 21.69 0.43 -19.74
CA GLN A 99 20.42 1.12 -19.81
C GLN A 99 19.82 1.02 -21.21
N ILE A 100 18.55 0.67 -21.28
CA ILE A 100 17.77 0.46 -22.50
C ILE A 100 16.49 1.30 -22.38
N THR A 101 16.04 1.83 -23.51
CA THR A 101 14.74 2.50 -23.62
C THR A 101 13.94 1.80 -24.71
N GLU A 102 12.71 1.39 -24.38
CA GLU A 102 11.79 0.76 -25.32
C GLU A 102 10.65 1.72 -25.67
N THR A 103 10.38 1.88 -26.96
CA THR A 103 9.41 2.85 -27.50
C THR A 103 8.07 2.20 -27.88
N GLU A 104 7.98 0.87 -27.77
CA GLU A 104 6.81 0.09 -28.21
C GLU A 104 6.33 -0.80 -27.08
N THR A 105 5.01 -0.82 -26.88
CA THR A 105 4.37 -1.69 -25.89
C THR A 105 4.50 -3.19 -26.23
N GLY A 106 4.31 -4.04 -25.22
CA GLY A 106 4.32 -5.49 -25.33
C GLY A 106 5.50 -6.16 -24.62
N ALA A 107 5.47 -7.49 -24.58
CA ALA A 107 6.51 -8.30 -23.95
C ALA A 107 7.83 -8.22 -24.74
N LYS A 108 8.91 -7.89 -24.03
CA LYS A 108 10.29 -7.81 -24.50
C LYS A 108 11.10 -8.85 -23.74
N ARG A 109 11.74 -9.76 -24.48
CA ARG A 109 12.59 -10.80 -23.89
C ARG A 109 14.05 -10.46 -24.11
N TYR A 110 14.79 -10.26 -23.03
CA TYR A 110 16.23 -10.05 -23.05
C TYR A 110 16.91 -11.34 -22.61
N ILE A 111 17.85 -11.83 -23.41
CA ILE A 111 18.55 -13.09 -23.17
C ILE A 111 20.05 -12.79 -23.06
N LEU A 112 20.71 -13.29 -22.03
CA LEU A 112 22.15 -13.25 -21.85
C LEU A 112 22.73 -14.66 -22.01
N ARG A 113 23.53 -14.86 -23.06
CA ARG A 113 24.25 -16.12 -23.31
C ARG A 113 25.73 -15.93 -22.96
N CYS A 114 26.23 -16.63 -21.95
CA CYS A 114 27.64 -16.59 -21.57
C CYS A 114 28.32 -17.93 -21.87
N SER A 115 29.52 -17.89 -22.46
CA SER A 115 30.30 -19.08 -22.82
C SER A 115 31.67 -19.08 -22.16
N GLY A 116 32.10 -20.24 -21.68
CA GLY A 116 33.40 -20.51 -21.07
C GLY A 116 33.95 -21.86 -21.53
N ASP A 117 35.11 -22.25 -21.01
CA ASP A 117 35.82 -23.45 -21.44
C ASP A 117 35.03 -24.75 -21.24
N ALA A 118 34.11 -24.77 -20.27
CA ALA A 118 33.29 -25.92 -19.92
C ALA A 118 31.85 -25.86 -20.46
N GLY A 119 31.51 -24.87 -21.30
CA GLY A 119 30.23 -24.81 -21.99
C GLY A 119 29.60 -23.42 -22.00
N THR A 120 28.28 -23.39 -22.23
CA THR A 120 27.50 -22.17 -22.38
C THR A 120 26.29 -22.23 -21.46
N THR A 121 26.01 -21.12 -20.79
CA THR A 121 24.81 -20.92 -19.95
C THR A 121 24.01 -19.75 -20.49
N GLU A 122 22.69 -19.87 -20.44
CA GLU A 122 21.75 -18.85 -20.85
C GLU A 122 20.88 -18.44 -19.66
N SER A 123 20.67 -17.13 -19.52
CA SER A 123 19.68 -16.57 -18.60
C SER A 123 18.83 -15.54 -19.36
N SER A 124 17.57 -15.35 -18.98
CA SER A 124 16.70 -14.39 -19.65
C SER A 124 15.79 -13.67 -18.66
N VAL A 125 15.49 -12.41 -18.98
CA VAL A 125 14.47 -11.61 -18.30
C VAL A 125 13.40 -11.22 -19.32
N GLU A 126 12.14 -11.21 -18.88
CA GLU A 126 10.99 -10.80 -19.69
C GLU A 126 10.40 -9.52 -19.08
N ILE A 127 10.20 -8.52 -19.93
CA ILE A 127 9.83 -7.16 -19.55
C ILE A 127 8.62 -6.76 -20.38
N ASN A 128 7.48 -6.42 -19.78
CA ASN A 128 6.38 -5.86 -20.57
C ASN A 128 6.47 -4.33 -20.63
N ILE A 129 6.49 -3.80 -21.84
CA ILE A 129 6.41 -2.36 -22.06
C ILE A 129 4.95 -1.97 -22.12
N ILE A 130 4.54 -1.02 -21.30
CA ILE A 130 3.13 -0.61 -21.19
C ILE A 130 2.94 0.85 -21.54
N ALA A 131 1.88 1.15 -22.29
CA ALA A 131 1.41 2.51 -22.48
C ALA A 131 0.73 2.92 -21.18
N GLN A 132 1.28 3.92 -20.50
CA GLN A 132 0.71 4.37 -19.24
C GLN A 132 -0.17 5.60 -19.46
N ASP A 133 -1.28 5.46 -20.19
CA ASP A 133 -2.21 6.58 -20.38
C ASP A 133 -3.22 6.64 -19.24
N ILE A 134 -3.29 7.78 -18.56
CA ILE A 134 -4.42 8.14 -17.68
C ILE A 134 -5.48 8.72 -18.61
N ASP A 135 -6.71 8.20 -18.53
CA ASP A 135 -7.78 8.70 -19.38
C ASP A 135 -8.09 10.16 -19.04
N ALA A 136 -8.03 11.05 -20.04
CA ALA A 136 -8.16 12.49 -19.82
C ALA A 136 -9.56 12.91 -19.36
N TYR A 137 -10.59 12.11 -19.70
CA TYR A 137 -11.95 12.34 -19.21
C TYR A 137 -12.12 11.80 -17.78
N SER A 138 -11.68 10.57 -17.51
CA SER A 138 -11.91 9.89 -16.24
C SER A 138 -10.88 10.22 -15.16
N GLY A 139 -9.75 10.84 -15.52
CA GLY A 139 -8.63 11.18 -14.63
C GLY A 139 -8.02 9.97 -13.91
N THR A 140 -8.24 8.77 -14.45
CA THR A 140 -7.84 7.48 -13.88
C THR A 140 -7.53 6.51 -15.00
N LYS A 141 -6.99 5.34 -14.65
CA LYS A 141 -7.04 4.16 -15.53
C LYS A 141 -8.48 3.70 -15.68
N VAL A 142 -8.82 3.16 -16.85
CA VAL A 142 -10.19 2.69 -17.15
C VAL A 142 -10.16 1.24 -17.65
N PRO A 143 -11.18 0.42 -17.30
CA PRO A 143 -11.30 -0.94 -17.79
C PRO A 143 -11.40 -1.01 -19.32
N SER A 144 -10.84 -2.07 -19.90
CA SER A 144 -10.85 -2.28 -21.36
C SER A 144 -12.26 -2.47 -21.96
N TYR A 145 -13.23 -2.87 -21.14
CA TYR A 145 -14.62 -3.08 -21.57
C TYR A 145 -15.48 -1.82 -21.51
N MET A 146 -15.00 -0.72 -20.89
CA MET A 146 -15.77 0.52 -20.85
C MET A 146 -15.84 1.15 -22.26
N PRO A 147 -16.98 1.78 -22.60
CA PRO A 147 -17.08 2.52 -23.85
C PRO A 147 -16.06 3.67 -23.85
N ALA A 148 -15.58 4.03 -25.05
CA ALA A 148 -14.67 5.15 -25.20
C ALA A 148 -15.31 6.44 -24.64
N PRO A 149 -14.58 7.19 -23.80
CA PRO A 149 -15.11 8.41 -23.21
C PRO A 149 -15.27 9.51 -24.26
N PRO A 150 -16.06 10.57 -23.97
CA PRO A 150 -16.16 11.74 -24.82
C PRO A 150 -14.79 12.39 -25.04
N THR A 151 -14.50 12.79 -26.27
CA THR A 151 -13.27 13.50 -26.62
C THR A 151 -13.47 15.00 -26.80
N ASP A 152 -14.72 15.46 -26.91
CA ASP A 152 -15.09 16.86 -27.06
C ASP A 152 -15.61 17.39 -25.71
N PHE A 153 -14.71 17.96 -24.92
CA PHE A 153 -15.00 18.56 -23.63
C PHE A 153 -14.13 19.80 -23.38
N GLU A 154 -14.64 20.71 -22.56
CA GLU A 154 -13.93 21.92 -22.14
C GLU A 154 -13.24 21.67 -20.79
N LEU A 155 -11.92 21.87 -20.77
CA LEU A 155 -11.12 21.83 -19.53
C LEU A 155 -11.16 23.19 -18.83
N PHE A 156 -11.51 23.21 -17.54
CA PHE A 156 -11.54 24.43 -16.72
C PHE A 156 -10.65 24.32 -15.48
N ASP A 157 -10.20 25.48 -14.99
CA ASP A 157 -9.48 25.59 -13.71
C ASP A 157 -10.45 25.97 -12.57
N ASN A 158 -10.09 25.64 -11.33
CA ASN A 158 -10.90 25.98 -10.16
C ASN A 158 -11.14 27.51 -10.08
N SER A 159 -12.39 27.91 -9.88
CA SER A 159 -12.75 29.32 -9.72
C SER A 159 -12.14 29.91 -8.44
N ALA A 160 -11.61 31.14 -8.54
CA ALA A 160 -11.01 31.82 -7.40
C ALA A 160 -12.03 32.02 -6.27
N GLY A 161 -11.62 31.75 -5.03
CA GLY A 161 -12.46 31.88 -3.84
C GLY A 161 -13.55 30.81 -3.71
N LEU A 162 -13.56 29.77 -4.54
CA LEU A 162 -14.56 28.70 -4.50
C LEU A 162 -13.94 27.38 -4.04
N SER A 163 -14.62 26.70 -3.12
CA SER A 163 -14.27 25.36 -2.66
C SER A 163 -15.52 24.55 -2.32
N ILE A 164 -15.37 23.24 -2.13
CA ILE A 164 -16.41 22.34 -1.62
C ILE A 164 -15.99 21.85 -0.23
N ALA A 165 -16.96 21.60 0.64
CA ALA A 165 -16.73 20.98 1.93
C ALA A 165 -17.88 20.03 2.29
N GLY A 166 -17.59 19.04 3.13
CA GLY A 166 -18.56 18.01 3.53
C GLY A 166 -18.76 16.93 2.45
N GLY A 167 -19.52 15.89 2.78
CA GLY A 167 -19.71 14.72 1.93
C GLY A 167 -21.07 14.05 2.16
N PRO A 168 -21.24 12.80 1.74
CA PRO A 168 -22.45 12.04 2.04
C PRO A 168 -22.64 11.81 3.55
N GLU A 169 -23.85 11.42 3.95
CA GLU A 169 -24.16 11.09 5.33
C GLU A 169 -23.51 9.77 5.80
N GLY A 170 -23.07 9.74 7.06
CA GLY A 170 -22.50 8.56 7.70
C GLY A 170 -23.55 7.59 8.27
N PHE A 171 -23.16 6.35 8.51
CA PHE A 171 -24.02 5.29 9.04
C PHE A 171 -23.61 4.90 10.45
N ASN A 172 -24.54 4.97 11.40
CA ASN A 172 -24.35 4.45 12.75
C ASN A 172 -24.93 3.06 12.90
N HIS A 173 -24.28 2.25 13.72
CA HIS A 173 -24.72 0.91 14.11
C HIS A 173 -24.60 0.70 15.61
N GLN A 174 -25.30 -0.32 16.10
CA GLN A 174 -25.21 -0.79 17.47
C GLN A 174 -23.75 -0.99 17.89
N ALA A 175 -23.43 -0.60 19.12
CA ALA A 175 -22.08 -0.66 19.68
C ALA A 175 -21.38 -2.00 19.44
N THR A 176 -20.11 -1.96 19.02
CA THR A 176 -19.22 -3.12 19.19
C THR A 176 -18.92 -3.35 20.67
N GLU A 177 -18.46 -4.56 21.00
CA GLU A 177 -18.06 -4.90 22.35
C GLU A 177 -16.90 -4.02 22.85
N SER A 178 -16.87 -3.79 24.16
CA SER A 178 -15.89 -2.94 24.84
C SER A 178 -15.60 -3.46 26.24
N PRO A 179 -14.35 -3.84 26.56
CA PRO A 179 -13.23 -3.97 25.64
C PRO A 179 -13.50 -5.02 24.54
N GLY A 180 -13.28 -4.64 23.29
CA GLY A 180 -13.51 -5.47 22.12
C GLY A 180 -12.22 -6.06 21.54
N ALA A 181 -12.40 -6.97 20.59
CA ALA A 181 -11.32 -7.57 19.81
C ALA A 181 -11.37 -7.21 18.33
N GLY A 182 -12.15 -6.20 17.96
CA GLY A 182 -12.18 -5.67 16.61
C GLY A 182 -13.57 -5.59 15.99
N LYS A 183 -13.56 -5.25 14.71
CA LYS A 183 -14.75 -5.03 13.88
C LYS A 183 -14.47 -5.46 12.45
N PHE A 184 -15.44 -6.14 11.84
CA PHE A 184 -15.48 -6.39 10.40
C PHE A 184 -16.69 -5.72 9.76
N ILE A 185 -16.59 -5.47 8.45
CA ILE A 185 -17.68 -4.92 7.65
C ILE A 185 -17.49 -5.27 6.17
N PHE A 186 -18.58 -5.32 5.41
CA PHE A 186 -18.56 -5.45 3.96
C PHE A 186 -18.89 -4.12 3.30
N ILE A 187 -18.11 -3.77 2.29
CA ILE A 187 -18.22 -2.51 1.56
C ILE A 187 -18.34 -2.80 0.06
N ARG A 188 -19.25 -2.09 -0.61
CA ARG A 188 -19.36 -2.18 -2.08
C ARG A 188 -18.21 -1.43 -2.72
N VAL A 189 -17.49 -2.09 -3.63
CA VAL A 189 -16.41 -1.48 -4.40
C VAL A 189 -17.00 -0.89 -5.67
N HIS A 190 -16.92 0.43 -5.81
CA HIS A 190 -17.35 1.16 -7.01
C HIS A 190 -16.47 2.39 -7.23
N GLN A 191 -16.45 2.92 -8.46
CA GLN A 191 -15.74 4.17 -8.73
C GLN A 191 -16.38 5.30 -7.93
N ALA A 192 -15.58 6.00 -7.12
CA ALA A 192 -16.08 6.98 -6.15
C ALA A 192 -15.93 8.44 -6.60
N THR A 193 -15.23 8.69 -7.70
CA THR A 193 -15.04 10.03 -8.26
C THR A 193 -15.29 10.04 -9.76
N ARG A 194 -15.64 11.21 -10.29
CA ARG A 194 -15.73 11.48 -11.74
C ARG A 194 -14.62 12.47 -12.08
N HIS A 195 -13.83 12.17 -13.11
CA HIS A 195 -12.63 12.93 -13.52
C HIS A 195 -11.37 12.73 -12.65
N GLY A 196 -11.37 11.72 -11.78
CA GLY A 196 -10.21 11.36 -10.97
C GLY A 196 -9.87 12.43 -9.94
N LEU A 197 -8.68 12.29 -9.34
CA LEU A 197 -8.19 13.16 -8.29
C LEU A 197 -6.79 13.67 -8.65
N GLU A 198 -6.48 14.90 -8.25
CA GLU A 198 -5.11 15.43 -8.31
C GLU A 198 -4.39 15.33 -6.96
N TRP A 199 -3.09 15.64 -6.96
CA TRP A 199 -2.26 15.55 -5.77
C TRP A 199 -2.83 16.38 -4.60
N GLY A 200 -2.95 15.73 -3.44
CA GLY A 200 -3.47 16.35 -2.21
C GLY A 200 -4.98 16.25 -2.06
N GLU A 201 -5.69 15.78 -3.09
CA GLU A 201 -7.12 15.48 -2.99
C GLU A 201 -7.36 14.09 -2.46
N GLN A 202 -8.48 13.92 -1.76
CA GLN A 202 -8.82 12.68 -1.10
C GLN A 202 -10.33 12.47 -1.15
N PHE A 203 -10.72 11.25 -1.46
CA PHE A 203 -12.07 10.77 -1.24
C PHE A 203 -11.99 9.51 -0.40
N GLY A 204 -12.78 9.45 0.66
CA GLY A 204 -12.84 8.29 1.53
C GLY A 204 -14.26 7.90 1.85
N TRP A 205 -14.56 6.62 1.70
CA TRP A 205 -15.65 5.98 2.41
C TRP A 205 -15.05 5.12 3.53
N PHE A 206 -14.77 5.81 4.65
CA PHE A 206 -14.12 5.25 5.83
C PHE A 206 -15.08 4.34 6.57
N GLY A 207 -14.95 3.06 6.29
CA GLY A 207 -15.82 2.06 6.87
C GLY A 207 -15.65 1.95 8.39
N SER A 208 -14.51 2.20 9.04
CA SER A 208 -14.46 2.09 10.52
C SER A 208 -13.29 2.82 11.18
N TRP A 209 -13.55 3.43 12.35
CA TRP A 209 -12.53 3.88 13.31
C TRP A 209 -12.71 3.17 14.65
N LEU A 210 -11.75 2.32 14.99
CA LEU A 210 -11.62 1.79 16.34
C LEU A 210 -10.70 2.70 17.14
N SER A 211 -11.00 2.88 18.43
CA SER A 211 -10.14 3.59 19.36
C SER A 211 -9.73 2.65 20.49
N SER A 212 -8.53 2.82 21.02
CA SER A 212 -8.11 2.17 22.27
C SER A 212 -8.66 2.94 23.47
N PHE A 213 -8.38 2.48 24.70
CA PHE A 213 -8.70 3.21 25.94
C PHE A 213 -7.64 4.28 26.24
N GLY A 214 -7.28 5.08 25.25
CA GLY A 214 -6.17 6.01 25.34
C GLY A 214 -6.05 6.84 24.08
N VAL A 215 -4.86 6.85 23.50
CA VAL A 215 -4.47 7.77 22.42
C VAL A 215 -4.38 7.14 21.04
N ASN A 216 -4.65 5.83 20.92
CA ASN A 216 -4.50 5.11 19.66
C ASN A 216 -5.82 4.96 18.91
N SER A 217 -5.70 4.92 17.60
CA SER A 217 -6.82 4.55 16.72
C SER A 217 -6.36 3.59 15.64
N ILE A 218 -7.30 2.82 15.12
CA ILE A 218 -7.12 1.97 13.96
C ILE A 218 -8.27 2.28 13.02
N GLU A 219 -7.97 2.44 11.75
CA GLU A 219 -8.88 2.94 10.73
C GLU A 219 -8.83 2.15 9.43
N GLY A 220 -9.85 2.34 8.61
CA GLY A 220 -9.83 1.88 7.23
C GLY A 220 -11.14 2.08 6.49
N GLY A 221 -11.12 1.73 5.21
CA GLY A 221 -12.24 1.83 4.30
C GLY A 221 -11.79 1.92 2.85
N LEU A 222 -12.74 2.19 1.96
CA LEU A 222 -12.40 2.51 0.58
C LEU A 222 -11.88 3.94 0.52
N TRP A 223 -10.69 4.11 -0.01
CA TRP A 223 -10.03 5.40 -0.07
C TRP A 223 -9.40 5.59 -1.44
N GLN A 224 -9.53 6.81 -1.95
CA GLN A 224 -8.90 7.22 -3.18
C GLN A 224 -8.07 8.45 -2.86
N ASN A 225 -6.75 8.27 -2.90
CA ASN A 225 -5.80 9.36 -2.87
C ASN A 225 -4.74 9.07 -3.93
N PRO A 226 -4.64 9.91 -4.97
CA PRO A 226 -3.70 9.70 -6.05
C PRO A 226 -2.25 9.73 -5.55
N LYS A 227 -1.96 10.51 -4.49
CA LYS A 227 -0.60 10.79 -4.02
C LYS A 227 0.28 9.56 -3.94
N THR A 228 -0.20 8.46 -3.35
CA THR A 228 0.60 7.25 -3.13
C THR A 228 0.07 6.05 -3.92
N ALA A 229 -1.25 5.86 -3.96
CA ALA A 229 -1.89 4.75 -4.68
C ALA A 229 -1.74 4.83 -6.20
N GLY A 230 -1.63 6.04 -6.77
CA GLY A 230 -1.70 6.25 -8.21
C GLY A 230 -3.14 6.22 -8.76
N PRO A 231 -3.31 6.16 -10.09
CA PRO A 231 -4.58 6.42 -10.78
C PRO A 231 -5.46 5.17 -10.91
N TYR A 232 -5.66 4.42 -9.82
CA TYR A 232 -6.56 3.26 -9.84
C TYR A 232 -7.99 3.65 -10.25
N TYR A 233 -8.65 2.74 -11.00
CA TYR A 233 -10.05 2.91 -11.42
C TYR A 233 -11.00 2.83 -10.23
N TYR A 234 -10.90 1.75 -9.44
CA TYR A 234 -11.60 1.60 -8.17
C TYR A 234 -10.79 2.25 -7.04
N PRO A 235 -11.44 2.85 -6.03
CA PRO A 235 -10.78 3.22 -4.78
C PRO A 235 -10.08 2.00 -4.18
N THR A 236 -8.93 2.21 -3.55
CA THR A 236 -8.19 1.14 -2.88
C THR A 236 -8.80 0.91 -1.50
N LEU A 237 -8.79 -0.33 -1.01
CA LEU A 237 -9.08 -0.59 0.39
C LEU A 237 -7.82 -0.26 1.19
N HIS A 238 -8.00 0.69 2.09
CA HIS A 238 -6.97 1.22 2.95
C HIS A 238 -7.24 0.82 4.41
N VAL A 239 -6.20 0.39 5.12
CA VAL A 239 -6.23 -0.05 6.51
C VAL A 239 -4.96 0.42 7.21
N ALA A 240 -5.12 1.23 8.26
CA ALA A 240 -4.02 1.75 9.05
C ALA A 240 -4.29 1.68 10.56
N GLY A 241 -3.22 1.51 11.32
CA GLY A 241 -3.14 1.80 12.75
C GLY A 241 -2.36 3.08 12.98
N VAL A 242 -2.88 3.89 13.88
CA VAL A 242 -2.31 5.16 14.31
C VAL A 242 -1.96 5.04 15.79
N GLY A 243 -0.68 5.20 16.10
CA GLY A 243 -0.12 5.20 17.45
C GLY A 243 -0.60 6.42 18.25
N ASP A 244 0.29 7.25 18.78
CA ASP A 244 -0.09 8.40 19.61
C ASP A 244 -0.57 9.61 18.76
N ALA A 245 -1.77 9.49 18.17
CA ALA A 245 -2.46 10.52 17.36
C ALA A 245 -1.61 11.20 16.27
N TYR A 246 -1.17 10.43 15.27
CA TYR A 246 -0.51 10.94 14.06
C TYR A 246 0.82 11.67 14.30
N HIS A 247 1.63 11.20 15.26
CA HIS A 247 3.02 11.66 15.36
C HIS A 247 3.70 11.57 14.00
N ALA A 248 4.48 12.60 13.65
CA ALA A 248 5.02 12.79 12.31
C ALA A 248 5.92 11.62 11.86
N CYS A 249 6.53 10.92 12.81
CA CYS A 249 7.34 9.72 12.58
C CYS A 249 6.52 8.46 12.88
N SER A 250 5.60 8.18 11.96
CA SER A 250 4.75 6.99 11.95
C SER A 250 4.81 6.37 10.56
N ASP A 251 4.66 5.05 10.47
CA ASP A 251 4.52 4.33 9.19
C ASP A 251 3.26 4.75 8.38
N VAL A 252 2.36 5.47 9.04
CA VAL A 252 1.09 6.01 8.52
C VAL A 252 1.09 7.52 8.79
N GLN A 253 1.50 8.34 7.83
CA GLN A 253 1.55 9.80 8.00
C GLN A 253 0.45 10.50 7.21
N MET A 254 0.10 9.99 6.04
CA MET A 254 -0.82 10.60 5.09
C MET A 254 -2.19 9.90 5.07
N GLY A 255 -2.46 9.05 6.06
CA GLY A 255 -3.73 8.35 6.20
C GLY A 255 -3.91 7.14 5.27
N SER A 256 -2.88 6.72 4.51
CA SER A 256 -2.93 5.56 3.59
C SER A 256 -1.94 4.40 3.78
N GLY A 257 -1.27 4.34 4.92
CA GLY A 257 -0.65 3.09 5.35
C GLY A 257 0.63 2.71 4.61
N LEU A 258 1.38 1.85 5.27
CA LEU A 258 2.69 1.22 4.97
C LEU A 258 3.74 2.14 4.37
N TYR A 259 4.60 2.68 5.24
CA TYR A 259 5.86 3.36 4.88
C TYR A 259 5.66 4.53 3.92
N GLU A 260 4.56 5.26 4.06
CA GLU A 260 4.31 6.46 3.23
C GLU A 260 5.41 7.50 3.39
N ARG A 261 6.01 7.53 4.58
CA ARG A 261 7.21 8.31 4.89
C ARG A 261 8.42 7.38 4.95
N ILE A 262 9.53 7.86 4.42
CA ILE A 262 10.82 7.20 4.58
C ILE A 262 11.36 7.56 5.97
N ILE A 263 11.19 6.64 6.92
CA ILE A 263 11.61 6.79 8.31
C ILE A 263 12.81 5.90 8.62
N GLY A 264 13.61 6.31 9.60
CA GLY A 264 14.73 5.52 10.12
C GLY A 264 14.24 4.26 10.82
N ASP A 265 15.10 3.25 10.84
CA ASP A 265 14.79 1.91 11.30
C ASP A 265 14.07 1.87 12.63
N ARG A 266 14.48 2.69 13.61
CA ARG A 266 13.90 2.66 14.96
C ARG A 266 12.41 3.04 15.00
N TRP A 267 11.92 3.75 13.98
CA TRP A 267 10.51 4.16 13.87
C TRP A 267 9.62 3.15 13.13
N LEU A 268 10.18 2.09 12.55
CA LEU A 268 9.43 1.10 11.78
C LEU A 268 8.65 0.15 12.70
N SER A 269 7.36 -0.02 12.42
CA SER A 269 6.43 -0.74 13.30
C SER A 269 5.43 -1.62 12.57
N MET A 270 5.09 -1.31 11.32
CA MET A 270 4.12 -2.09 10.56
C MET A 270 4.75 -3.32 9.91
N LEU A 271 4.01 -4.43 9.90
CA LEU A 271 4.38 -5.76 9.48
C LEU A 271 3.60 -6.20 8.25
N GLN A 272 4.29 -6.87 7.33
CA GLN A 272 3.63 -7.69 6.31
C GLN A 272 3.25 -9.03 6.96
N ILE A 273 1.99 -9.43 6.83
CA ILE A 273 1.46 -10.69 7.39
C ILE A 273 1.14 -11.68 6.28
N SER A 274 0.51 -11.24 5.18
CA SER A 274 0.19 -12.15 4.08
C SER A 274 1.45 -12.66 3.40
N ASN A 275 1.46 -13.95 3.06
CA ASN A 275 2.44 -14.57 2.16
C ASN A 275 2.00 -14.58 0.69
N ARG A 276 0.89 -13.94 0.33
CA ARG A 276 0.30 -14.01 -1.03
C ARG A 276 -0.12 -12.66 -1.60
N VAL A 277 -0.32 -11.66 -0.75
CA VAL A 277 -0.76 -10.33 -1.14
C VAL A 277 0.32 -9.32 -0.79
N LEU A 278 0.76 -8.53 -1.77
CA LEU A 278 1.64 -7.40 -1.56
C LEU A 278 0.84 -6.22 -1.03
N THR A 279 1.14 -5.79 0.19
CA THR A 279 0.62 -4.52 0.71
C THR A 279 1.43 -3.38 0.12
N ILE A 280 0.79 -2.54 -0.70
CA ILE A 280 1.47 -1.42 -1.34
C ILE A 280 1.37 -0.19 -0.43
N PRO A 281 2.47 0.55 -0.20
CA PRO A 281 2.43 1.88 0.41
C PRO A 281 1.33 2.74 -0.20
N GLY A 282 0.42 3.26 0.62
CA GLY A 282 -0.71 4.07 0.15
C GLY A 282 -1.90 3.31 -0.45
N SER A 283 -1.81 1.99 -0.59
CA SER A 283 -2.79 1.15 -1.29
C SER A 283 -2.69 -0.28 -0.77
N ASN A 284 -3.23 -0.58 0.43
CA ASN A 284 -3.12 -1.94 0.96
C ASN A 284 -3.71 -2.97 -0.01
N ILE A 285 -4.90 -2.70 -0.57
CA ILE A 285 -5.54 -3.53 -1.60
C ILE A 285 -6.12 -2.64 -2.71
N GLY A 286 -5.56 -2.73 -3.90
CA GLY A 286 -6.19 -2.33 -5.16
C GLY A 286 -7.08 -3.44 -5.69
N PHE A 287 -8.09 -3.08 -6.48
CA PHE A 287 -9.05 -4.02 -7.07
C PHE A 287 -8.87 -4.13 -8.57
N ASP A 288 -9.05 -5.33 -9.11
CA ASP A 288 -8.91 -5.62 -10.54
C ASP A 288 -9.92 -4.81 -11.37
N MET A 289 -9.48 -3.83 -12.14
CA MET A 289 -10.38 -3.02 -12.96
C MET A 289 -11.01 -3.82 -14.12
N GLU A 290 -10.41 -4.94 -14.53
CA GLU A 290 -10.88 -5.78 -15.65
C GLU A 290 -11.91 -6.84 -15.21
N GLN A 291 -12.28 -6.86 -13.93
CA GLN A 291 -13.33 -7.74 -13.43
C GLN A 291 -14.72 -7.30 -13.91
N ALA A 292 -15.65 -8.26 -13.99
CA ALA A 292 -17.04 -7.95 -14.29
C ALA A 292 -17.63 -7.09 -13.14
N PRO A 293 -18.34 -6.00 -13.44
CA PRO A 293 -18.79 -5.06 -12.41
C PRO A 293 -20.03 -5.55 -11.66
N PHE A 294 -20.84 -6.43 -12.27
CA PHE A 294 -22.08 -6.97 -11.70
C PHE A 294 -23.08 -5.90 -11.22
N ASP A 295 -23.15 -4.74 -11.90
CA ASP A 295 -23.93 -3.59 -11.41
C ASP A 295 -25.42 -3.90 -11.21
N ASP A 296 -26.02 -4.71 -12.10
CA ASP A 296 -27.42 -5.18 -11.96
C ASP A 296 -27.65 -6.03 -10.70
N ASP A 297 -26.57 -6.56 -10.11
CA ASP A 297 -26.56 -7.47 -8.98
C ASP A 297 -25.83 -6.92 -7.74
N ASN A 298 -26.05 -5.63 -7.45
CA ASN A 298 -25.44 -4.90 -6.32
C ASN A 298 -23.92 -4.77 -6.39
N GLY A 299 -23.33 -4.99 -7.56
CA GLY A 299 -21.90 -4.80 -7.80
C GLY A 299 -21.00 -5.81 -7.08
N ILE A 300 -19.74 -5.42 -6.95
CA ILE A 300 -18.69 -6.19 -6.27
C ILE A 300 -18.47 -5.73 -4.82
N TRP A 301 -18.10 -6.64 -3.94
CA TRP A 301 -17.99 -6.41 -2.49
C TRP A 301 -16.67 -6.91 -1.92
N ALA A 302 -16.14 -6.20 -0.92
CA ALA A 302 -15.01 -6.67 -0.13
C ALA A 302 -15.39 -6.68 1.37
N GLY A 303 -15.15 -7.80 2.04
CA GLY A 303 -15.16 -7.84 3.50
C GLY A 303 -13.81 -7.39 4.01
N TRP A 304 -13.80 -6.60 5.08
CA TRP A 304 -12.56 -6.17 5.69
C TRP A 304 -12.74 -5.77 7.16
N GLY A 305 -11.63 -5.58 7.85
CA GLY A 305 -11.60 -4.91 9.14
C GLY A 305 -10.40 -5.34 9.97
N TRP A 306 -10.48 -5.15 11.28
CA TRP A 306 -9.36 -5.32 12.19
C TRP A 306 -9.70 -6.30 13.31
N SER A 307 -8.71 -7.10 13.69
CA SER A 307 -8.76 -7.90 14.90
C SER A 307 -7.33 -8.17 15.40
N TYR A 308 -7.17 -8.97 16.45
CA TYR A 308 -5.86 -9.35 16.95
C TYR A 308 -5.71 -10.85 17.12
N LEU A 309 -4.47 -11.32 17.08
CA LEU A 309 -4.09 -12.63 17.57
C LEU A 309 -3.18 -12.47 18.80
N THR A 310 -3.24 -13.44 19.70
CA THR A 310 -2.26 -13.55 20.79
C THR A 310 -1.18 -14.54 20.39
N PHE A 311 0.09 -14.09 20.35
CA PHE A 311 1.21 -14.93 19.93
C PHE A 311 2.19 -15.28 21.07
N ASN A 312 1.67 -15.36 22.29
CA ASN A 312 2.47 -15.56 23.51
C ASN A 312 3.57 -14.49 23.67
N HIS A 313 3.22 -13.24 23.39
CA HIS A 313 4.11 -12.12 23.65
C HIS A 313 4.56 -12.14 25.12
N PRO A 314 5.83 -11.86 25.46
CA PRO A 314 6.31 -11.91 26.85
C PRO A 314 5.54 -10.98 27.82
N GLN A 315 4.95 -9.92 27.28
CA GLN A 315 4.10 -8.95 27.99
C GLN A 315 2.59 -9.17 27.76
N ASP A 316 2.18 -10.33 27.23
CA ASP A 316 0.80 -10.66 26.87
C ASP A 316 0.12 -9.69 25.87
N PHE A 317 0.93 -8.92 25.14
CA PHE A 317 0.44 -7.98 24.14
C PHE A 317 -0.25 -8.66 22.95
N LYS A 318 -1.26 -7.96 22.44
CA LYS A 318 -2.12 -8.36 21.33
C LYS A 318 -1.53 -7.87 20.00
N PHE A 319 -1.36 -8.78 19.04
CA PHE A 319 -0.90 -8.47 17.68
C PHE A 319 -2.08 -8.07 16.80
N TRP A 320 -2.33 -6.78 16.68
CA TRP A 320 -3.40 -6.25 15.84
C TRP A 320 -3.04 -6.32 14.35
N MET A 321 -3.97 -6.83 13.55
CA MET A 321 -3.82 -7.02 12.12
C MET A 321 -5.15 -6.84 11.39
N SER A 322 -5.06 -6.46 10.12
CA SER A 322 -6.21 -6.32 9.26
C SER A 322 -6.51 -7.63 8.54
N PHE A 323 -7.79 -7.88 8.28
CA PHE A 323 -8.29 -9.03 7.53
C PHE A 323 -9.09 -8.56 6.33
N VAL A 324 -9.06 -9.36 5.26
CA VAL A 324 -9.88 -9.15 4.06
C VAL A 324 -10.57 -10.44 3.63
N GLU A 325 -11.71 -10.29 2.98
CA GLU A 325 -12.51 -11.34 2.37
C GLU A 325 -12.84 -10.88 0.94
N THR A 326 -12.03 -11.32 -0.02
CA THR A 326 -12.11 -10.98 -1.45
C THR A 326 -12.29 -12.25 -2.27
N GLN A 327 -12.40 -12.16 -3.59
CA GLN A 327 -12.57 -13.35 -4.44
C GLN A 327 -11.31 -14.21 -4.48
N ASP A 328 -10.13 -13.59 -4.53
CA ASP A 328 -8.88 -14.29 -4.83
C ASP A 328 -7.99 -14.50 -3.59
N TYR A 329 -8.31 -13.82 -2.49
CA TYR A 329 -7.64 -13.97 -1.20
C TYR A 329 -8.58 -13.70 -0.02
N GLN A 330 -8.42 -14.47 1.05
CA GLN A 330 -9.17 -14.35 2.30
C GLN A 330 -8.20 -14.57 3.46
N GLY A 331 -8.15 -13.65 4.41
CA GLY A 331 -7.26 -13.72 5.57
C GLY A 331 -6.56 -12.41 5.88
N PRO A 332 -5.53 -12.44 6.75
CA PRO A 332 -4.82 -11.23 7.16
C PRO A 332 -3.87 -10.71 6.07
N ILE A 333 -3.65 -9.39 6.04
CA ILE A 333 -2.77 -8.74 5.05
C ILE A 333 -1.56 -8.04 5.69
N ASN A 334 -1.78 -7.14 6.65
CA ASN A 334 -0.76 -6.42 7.40
C ASN A 334 -1.16 -6.30 8.88
N GLY A 335 -0.23 -5.88 9.73
CA GLY A 335 -0.47 -5.65 11.15
C GLY A 335 0.66 -4.87 11.80
N TYR A 336 0.66 -4.72 13.12
CA TYR A 336 1.66 -3.93 13.84
C TYR A 336 2.42 -4.76 14.85
N VAL A 337 3.69 -4.41 15.03
CA VAL A 337 4.46 -4.74 16.23
C VAL A 337 3.69 -4.18 17.45
N PRO A 338 3.36 -4.98 18.48
CA PRO A 338 2.42 -4.55 19.51
C PRO A 338 2.86 -3.29 20.28
N GLU A 339 4.16 -3.09 20.49
CA GLU A 339 4.72 -1.93 21.17
C GLU A 339 4.39 -0.60 20.49
N TYR A 340 4.07 -0.62 19.19
CA TYR A 340 3.63 0.56 18.45
C TYR A 340 2.49 1.30 19.15
N PHE A 341 1.54 0.57 19.73
CA PHE A 341 0.38 1.16 20.40
C PHE A 341 0.70 1.65 21.83
N ASN A 342 1.86 1.32 22.38
CA ASN A 342 2.30 1.73 23.71
C ASN A 342 3.32 2.88 23.69
N TRP A 343 3.81 3.25 22.51
CA TRP A 343 4.70 4.40 22.34
C TRP A 343 3.91 5.70 22.53
N VAL A 344 4.55 6.68 23.16
CA VAL A 344 3.96 7.99 23.48
C VAL A 344 4.85 9.11 22.95
N ASP A 345 4.22 10.10 22.35
CA ASP A 345 4.85 11.30 21.83
C ASP A 345 5.51 12.11 22.97
N PRO A 346 6.84 12.31 22.95
CA PRO A 346 7.55 13.13 23.93
C PRO A 346 7.02 14.57 24.02
N GLU A 347 6.53 15.14 22.92
CA GLU A 347 5.97 16.49 22.93
C GLU A 347 4.70 16.53 23.78
N LYS A 348 3.83 15.52 23.66
CA LYS A 348 2.61 15.42 24.47
C LYS A 348 2.89 15.26 25.95
N ILE A 349 3.97 14.54 26.30
CA ILE A 349 4.46 14.48 27.68
C ILE A 349 4.95 15.86 28.13
N SER A 350 5.78 16.52 27.33
CA SER A 350 6.34 17.83 27.66
C SER A 350 5.28 18.92 27.85
N GLN A 351 4.19 18.83 27.07
CA GLN A 351 3.05 19.75 27.11
C GLN A 351 2.00 19.36 28.16
N GLY A 352 2.13 18.18 28.80
CA GLY A 352 1.20 17.69 29.81
C GLY A 352 -0.06 17.01 29.29
N SER A 353 -0.35 17.10 27.99
CA SER A 353 -1.55 16.50 27.36
C SER A 353 -1.68 14.98 27.53
N PHE A 354 -0.56 14.26 27.55
CA PHE A 354 -0.58 12.83 27.86
C PHE A 354 -0.98 12.57 29.32
N GLY A 355 -0.46 13.38 30.26
CA GLY A 355 -0.84 13.32 31.67
C GLY A 355 -2.32 13.61 31.91
N GLU A 356 -2.89 14.59 31.19
CA GLU A 356 -4.33 14.86 31.20
C GLU A 356 -5.13 13.66 30.67
N THR A 357 -4.64 13.02 29.60
CA THR A 357 -5.29 11.81 29.06
C THR A 357 -5.26 10.67 30.07
N LEU A 358 -4.12 10.43 30.74
CA LEU A 358 -4.00 9.45 31.80
C LEU A 358 -4.95 9.75 32.97
N GLU A 359 -5.05 11.02 33.40
CA GLU A 359 -5.97 11.42 34.47
C GLU A 359 -7.45 11.21 34.07
N ASN A 360 -7.80 11.55 32.82
CA ASN A 360 -9.16 11.39 32.28
C ASN A 360 -9.60 9.93 32.21
N TYR A 361 -8.70 9.02 31.80
CA TYR A 361 -9.01 7.59 31.74
C TYR A 361 -8.84 6.89 33.09
N GLY A 362 -7.93 7.35 33.95
CA GLY A 362 -7.59 6.70 35.23
C GLY A 362 -7.26 5.22 35.04
N ASP A 363 -7.82 4.37 35.90
CA ASP A 363 -7.68 2.90 35.83
C ASP A 363 -8.19 2.29 34.52
N ASN A 364 -8.95 3.07 33.72
CA ASN A 364 -9.42 2.60 32.43
C ASN A 364 -8.42 2.79 31.29
N PHE A 365 -7.30 3.48 31.48
CA PHE A 365 -6.31 3.67 30.43
C PHE A 365 -5.84 2.33 29.84
N GLY A 366 -5.49 2.30 28.56
CA GLY A 366 -4.97 1.11 27.89
C GLY A 366 -4.91 1.27 26.37
N SER A 367 -3.94 0.60 25.76
CA SER A 367 -3.76 0.61 24.31
C SER A 367 -4.52 -0.54 23.66
N PHE A 368 -4.44 -0.62 22.33
CA PHE A 368 -4.88 -1.81 21.60
C PHE A 368 -4.10 -3.06 22.02
N ALA A 369 -2.80 -2.93 22.25
CA ALA A 369 -1.93 -4.04 22.62
C ALA A 369 -2.25 -4.60 24.01
N THR A 370 -2.66 -3.76 24.97
CA THR A 370 -2.93 -4.19 26.35
C THR A 370 -4.41 -4.49 26.59
N LYS A 371 -5.30 -3.56 26.27
CA LYS A 371 -6.72 -3.63 26.67
C LYS A 371 -7.67 -3.94 25.52
N GLY A 372 -7.28 -3.65 24.28
CA GLY A 372 -8.10 -3.83 23.10
C GLY A 372 -8.89 -2.57 22.73
N SER A 373 -10.01 -2.73 22.01
CA SER A 373 -10.77 -1.59 21.48
C SER A 373 -11.89 -1.13 22.41
N GLN A 374 -12.19 0.17 22.40
CA GLN A 374 -13.47 0.70 22.88
C GLN A 374 -14.62 0.30 21.94
N ALA A 375 -15.84 0.58 22.39
CA ALA A 375 -17.03 0.47 21.56
C ALA A 375 -16.96 1.45 20.38
N ASN A 376 -17.18 0.95 19.17
CA ASN A 376 -17.37 1.74 17.96
C ASN A 376 -18.85 1.71 17.55
N TYR A 377 -19.30 2.81 16.93
CA TYR A 377 -20.71 3.06 16.62
C TYR A 377 -20.96 3.48 15.17
N GLY A 378 -19.94 3.69 14.35
CA GLY A 378 -20.16 4.41 13.10
C GLY A 378 -19.12 4.16 12.02
N ASN A 379 -19.54 4.55 10.83
CA ASN A 379 -18.80 4.56 9.57
C ASN A 379 -19.05 5.95 8.96
N ALA A 380 -18.01 6.67 8.54
CA ALA A 380 -18.18 7.98 7.93
C ALA A 380 -17.30 8.13 6.69
N ASN A 381 -17.18 9.34 6.18
CA ASN A 381 -16.58 9.60 4.89
C ASN A 381 -15.77 10.89 4.92
N GLU A 382 -14.79 10.95 4.03
CA GLU A 382 -13.95 12.11 3.79
C GLU A 382 -14.15 12.57 2.35
N TYR A 383 -14.21 13.89 2.16
CA TYR A 383 -14.47 14.47 0.85
C TYR A 383 -13.70 15.78 0.68
N TYR A 384 -12.50 15.66 0.11
CA TYR A 384 -11.58 16.75 -0.17
C TYR A 384 -11.26 16.75 -1.67
N VAL A 385 -12.19 17.28 -2.47
CA VAL A 385 -12.11 17.28 -3.94
C VAL A 385 -12.32 18.70 -4.46
N SER A 386 -11.37 19.23 -5.23
CA SER A 386 -11.47 20.53 -5.90
C SER A 386 -11.97 20.39 -7.34
N GLY A 387 -12.04 21.51 -8.07
CA GLY A 387 -12.55 21.55 -9.46
C GLY A 387 -13.93 22.19 -9.53
N THR A 388 -14.14 23.24 -8.76
CA THR A 388 -15.36 24.02 -8.74
C THR A 388 -15.32 25.13 -9.79
N LEU A 389 -16.41 25.31 -10.53
CA LEU A 389 -16.55 26.34 -11.56
C LEU A 389 -17.76 27.22 -11.26
N LYS A 390 -17.56 28.53 -11.20
CA LYS A 390 -18.64 29.52 -11.13
C LYS A 390 -19.05 29.92 -12.55
N LEU A 391 -20.32 29.69 -12.90
CA LEU A 391 -20.88 30.01 -14.23
C LEU A 391 -21.61 31.35 -14.22
N THR A 392 -22.41 31.58 -13.17
CA THR A 392 -23.11 32.84 -12.88
C THR A 392 -23.00 33.14 -11.39
N ASP A 393 -23.65 34.22 -10.91
CA ASP A 393 -23.66 34.54 -9.47
C ASP A 393 -24.37 33.50 -8.60
N ASP A 394 -25.22 32.67 -9.19
CA ASP A 394 -26.06 31.69 -8.53
C ASP A 394 -25.91 30.26 -9.07
N LEU A 395 -25.17 30.04 -10.16
CA LEU A 395 -24.97 28.72 -10.78
C LEU A 395 -23.50 28.30 -10.75
N PHE A 396 -23.28 27.10 -10.24
CA PHE A 396 -21.96 26.49 -10.07
C PHE A 396 -21.94 25.10 -10.71
N TYR A 397 -20.78 24.65 -11.16
CA TYR A 397 -20.51 23.26 -11.54
C TYR A 397 -19.47 22.71 -10.58
N VAL A 398 -19.83 21.69 -9.80
CA VAL A 398 -19.06 21.26 -8.62
C VAL A 398 -18.99 19.74 -8.51
N PRO A 399 -17.94 19.20 -7.88
CA PRO A 399 -17.83 17.77 -7.63
C PRO A 399 -18.92 17.35 -6.64
N LEU A 400 -19.61 16.24 -6.92
CA LEU A 400 -20.63 15.64 -6.06
C LEU A 400 -20.20 14.20 -5.69
N PRO A 401 -20.67 13.64 -4.55
CA PRO A 401 -20.45 12.23 -4.24
C PRO A 401 -20.94 11.34 -5.39
N LYS A 402 -20.13 10.34 -5.75
CA LYS A 402 -20.51 9.36 -6.77
C LYS A 402 -21.00 8.09 -6.09
N PHE A 403 -22.24 7.69 -6.37
CA PHE A 403 -22.80 6.42 -5.90
C PHE A 403 -23.17 5.50 -7.08
N PRO A 404 -23.31 4.19 -6.87
CA PRO A 404 -23.98 3.33 -7.85
C PRO A 404 -25.38 3.87 -8.13
N SER A 405 -25.86 3.78 -9.37
CA SER A 405 -27.12 4.42 -9.81
C SER A 405 -27.86 3.63 -10.89
N VAL A 406 -27.65 2.31 -10.94
CA VAL A 406 -28.30 1.42 -11.92
C VAL A 406 -29.74 1.12 -11.51
N LYS A 407 -29.99 0.98 -10.20
CA LYS A 407 -31.30 0.71 -9.59
C LYS A 407 -31.76 1.87 -8.70
N GLU A 408 -33.06 1.90 -8.38
CA GLU A 408 -33.62 2.86 -7.41
C GLU A 408 -32.94 2.72 -6.04
N ARG A 409 -32.81 1.50 -5.54
CA ARG A 409 -32.07 1.22 -4.31
C ARG A 409 -30.73 0.58 -4.63
N GLU A 410 -29.68 1.18 -4.09
CA GLU A 410 -28.30 0.71 -4.25
C GLU A 410 -27.66 0.53 -2.87
N TYR A 411 -27.23 -0.70 -2.57
CA TYR A 411 -26.58 -1.01 -1.31
C TYR A 411 -25.09 -0.66 -1.36
N ILE A 412 -24.55 -0.18 -0.25
CA ILE A 412 -23.15 0.28 -0.14
C ILE A 412 -22.41 -0.27 1.09
N LEU A 413 -23.12 -0.63 2.17
CA LEU A 413 -22.57 -1.40 3.31
C LEU A 413 -23.40 -2.62 3.62
N ALA A 414 -22.71 -3.63 4.13
CA ALA A 414 -23.33 -4.77 4.74
C ALA A 414 -22.56 -5.22 6.00
N HIS A 415 -23.33 -5.69 6.97
CA HIS A 415 -22.90 -6.53 8.09
C HIS A 415 -21.74 -5.93 8.92
N PRO A 416 -21.95 -4.78 9.59
CA PRO A 416 -21.06 -4.40 10.68
C PRO A 416 -21.01 -5.53 11.71
N GLN A 417 -19.83 -5.98 12.08
CA GLN A 417 -19.61 -7.16 12.91
C GLN A 417 -18.73 -6.83 14.11
N SER A 418 -19.19 -7.21 15.30
CA SER A 418 -18.45 -7.09 16.56
C SER A 418 -17.69 -8.38 16.85
N ILE A 419 -16.50 -8.26 17.42
CA ILE A 419 -15.66 -9.39 17.83
C ILE A 419 -15.35 -9.29 19.33
N SER A 420 -15.67 -10.34 20.08
CA SER A 420 -15.38 -10.41 21.53
C SER A 420 -13.93 -10.83 21.79
N GLN A 421 -13.36 -10.39 22.91
CA GLN A 421 -12.04 -10.84 23.34
C GLN A 421 -11.99 -12.33 23.63
N ALA A 422 -13.02 -12.86 24.31
CA ALA A 422 -13.12 -14.29 24.59
C ALA A 422 -13.08 -15.13 23.31
N SER A 423 -13.73 -14.67 22.22
CA SER A 423 -13.69 -15.36 20.94
C SER A 423 -12.30 -15.34 20.30
N MET A 424 -11.63 -14.19 20.28
CA MET A 424 -10.30 -14.09 19.66
C MET A 424 -9.19 -14.74 20.48
N ASP A 425 -9.27 -14.71 21.80
CA ASP A 425 -8.33 -15.41 22.66
C ASP A 425 -8.47 -16.93 22.49
N GLY A 426 -9.71 -17.42 22.41
CA GLY A 426 -10.01 -18.83 22.10
C GLY A 426 -9.54 -19.23 20.70
N TYR A 427 -9.81 -18.40 19.69
CA TYR A 427 -9.36 -18.61 18.31
C TYR A 427 -7.83 -18.65 18.22
N SER A 428 -7.15 -17.73 18.88
CA SER A 428 -5.68 -17.66 18.93
C SER A 428 -5.09 -18.89 19.62
N ALA A 429 -5.65 -19.32 20.75
CA ALA A 429 -5.21 -20.54 21.44
C ALA A 429 -5.37 -21.78 20.56
N ALA A 430 -6.54 -21.94 19.91
CA ALA A 430 -6.78 -23.06 19.03
C ALA A 430 -5.85 -23.08 17.81
N LEU A 431 -5.52 -21.90 17.25
CA LEU A 431 -4.54 -21.76 16.18
C LEU A 431 -3.14 -22.22 16.62
N ARG A 432 -2.66 -21.74 17.78
CA ARG A 432 -1.33 -22.09 18.32
C ARG A 432 -1.21 -23.59 18.60
N ASP A 433 -2.27 -24.20 19.13
CA ASP A 433 -2.28 -25.62 19.49
C ASP A 433 -2.58 -26.54 18.29
N GLY A 434 -2.85 -25.98 17.10
CA GLY A 434 -3.21 -26.72 15.90
C GLY A 434 -4.57 -27.43 16.00
N SER A 435 -5.45 -26.97 16.89
CA SER A 435 -6.78 -27.54 17.15
C SER A 435 -7.93 -26.75 16.52
N LEU A 436 -7.62 -25.68 15.79
CA LEU A 436 -8.60 -24.82 15.14
C LEU A 436 -9.41 -25.60 14.08
N GLU A 437 -10.73 -25.71 14.29
CA GLU A 437 -11.63 -26.47 13.42
C GLU A 437 -12.17 -25.66 12.23
N SER A 438 -12.17 -24.33 12.33
CA SER A 438 -12.73 -23.41 11.35
C SER A 438 -11.86 -22.16 11.23
N ALA A 439 -11.60 -21.74 9.99
CA ALA A 439 -10.94 -20.47 9.70
C ALA A 439 -11.85 -19.25 9.95
N LEU A 440 -13.17 -19.45 10.00
CA LEU A 440 -14.13 -18.36 10.21
C LEU A 440 -13.97 -17.78 11.63
N ILE A 441 -13.71 -16.48 11.71
CA ILE A 441 -13.60 -15.77 12.97
C ILE A 441 -15.00 -15.61 13.57
N PRO A 442 -15.22 -15.99 14.85
CA PRO A 442 -16.53 -15.81 15.48
C PRO A 442 -16.87 -14.32 15.63
N THR A 443 -17.97 -13.91 15.01
CA THR A 443 -18.47 -12.53 15.05
C THR A 443 -19.96 -12.46 15.35
N GLU A 444 -20.41 -11.29 15.80
CA GLU A 444 -21.82 -10.96 16.00
C GLU A 444 -22.20 -9.75 15.14
N ASN A 445 -23.24 -9.88 14.31
CA ASN A 445 -23.73 -8.77 13.49
C ASN A 445 -24.36 -7.66 14.36
N ARG A 446 -24.05 -6.42 14.02
CA ARG A 446 -24.60 -5.19 14.60
C ARG A 446 -25.52 -4.54 13.58
N ALA A 447 -26.74 -4.21 13.99
CA ALA A 447 -27.68 -3.52 13.11
C ALA A 447 -27.33 -2.03 13.02
N PHE A 448 -27.53 -1.43 11.86
CA PHE A 448 -27.59 0.01 11.72
C PHE A 448 -28.79 0.54 12.51
N ASP A 449 -28.63 1.68 13.18
CA ASP A 449 -29.64 2.25 14.07
C ASP A 449 -29.87 3.75 13.87
N ASN A 450 -28.98 4.44 13.16
CA ASN A 450 -29.13 5.86 12.86
C ASN A 450 -28.31 6.29 11.63
N ILE A 451 -28.72 7.40 10.99
CA ILE A 451 -27.93 8.11 9.98
C ILE A 451 -27.37 9.37 10.63
N TYR A 452 -26.05 9.58 10.54
CA TYR A 452 -25.42 10.78 11.08
C TYR A 452 -25.67 11.97 10.14
N GLN A 453 -26.41 12.97 10.64
CA GLN A 453 -26.77 14.17 9.88
C GLN A 453 -26.38 15.41 10.68
N SER A 454 -25.33 16.13 10.25
CA SER A 454 -24.95 17.42 10.82
C SER A 454 -24.65 18.44 9.73
N THR A 455 -24.98 19.71 9.98
CA THR A 455 -24.62 20.83 9.09
C THR A 455 -23.11 20.89 8.89
N HIS A 456 -22.30 20.49 9.87
CA HIS A 456 -20.85 20.42 9.76
C HIS A 456 -20.42 19.49 8.60
N GLN A 457 -20.99 18.29 8.49
CA GLN A 457 -20.56 17.29 7.50
C GLN A 457 -21.33 17.31 6.17
N ARG A 458 -22.50 17.97 6.10
CA ARG A 458 -23.28 18.08 4.85
C ARG A 458 -22.46 18.70 3.72
N LEU A 459 -22.67 18.23 2.50
CA LEU A 459 -22.07 18.80 1.31
C LEU A 459 -22.47 20.28 1.13
N LYS A 460 -21.48 21.16 0.94
CA LYS A 460 -21.70 22.58 0.71
C LYS A 460 -20.63 23.19 -0.19
N ILE A 461 -21.04 24.20 -0.94
CA ILE A 461 -20.14 25.09 -1.67
C ILE A 461 -19.76 26.23 -0.73
N ILE A 462 -18.46 26.55 -0.66
CA ILE A 462 -17.93 27.70 0.07
C ILE A 462 -17.42 28.71 -0.96
N GLU A 463 -17.99 29.92 -0.94
CA GLU A 463 -17.58 31.05 -1.78
C GLU A 463 -17.09 32.21 -0.90
N ASP A 464 -15.84 32.62 -1.07
CA ASP A 464 -15.30 33.85 -0.50
C ASP A 464 -15.72 35.06 -1.35
N LYS A 465 -16.47 35.97 -0.73
CA LYS A 465 -16.82 37.27 -1.31
C LYS A 465 -16.17 38.38 -0.51
N ALA A 466 -15.02 38.85 -0.99
CA ALA A 466 -14.28 39.96 -0.40
C ALA A 466 -13.92 39.75 1.09
N GLY A 467 -13.55 38.53 1.46
CA GLY A 467 -13.18 38.11 2.82
C GLY A 467 -14.35 37.62 3.67
N GLU A 468 -15.58 37.61 3.13
CA GLU A 468 -16.75 37.02 3.78
C GLU A 468 -17.06 35.64 3.21
N GLU A 469 -17.24 34.65 4.08
CA GLU A 469 -17.57 33.29 3.69
C GLU A 469 -19.08 33.14 3.42
N TYR A 470 -19.44 32.60 2.25
CA TYR A 470 -20.81 32.24 1.89
C TYR A 470 -20.90 30.71 1.71
N ARG A 471 -21.81 30.07 2.44
CA ARG A 471 -22.05 28.62 2.41
C ARG A 471 -23.35 28.30 1.67
N TYR A 472 -23.29 27.44 0.67
CA TYR A 472 -24.46 26.95 -0.07
C TYR A 472 -24.61 25.44 0.16
N VAL A 473 -25.53 25.07 1.06
CA VAL A 473 -25.75 23.68 1.46
C VAL A 473 -26.50 22.96 0.36
N VAL A 474 -25.85 21.95 -0.22
CA VAL A 474 -26.37 21.18 -1.36
C VAL A 474 -27.29 20.10 -0.82
N THR A 475 -28.51 20.04 -1.33
CA THR A 475 -29.41 18.92 -1.07
C THR A 475 -29.30 17.92 -2.20
N PRO A 476 -28.79 16.68 -1.96
CA PRO A 476 -28.71 15.66 -2.99
C PRO A 476 -30.10 15.14 -3.41
N ASP A 477 -30.21 14.62 -4.64
CA ASP A 477 -31.42 13.99 -5.17
C ASP A 477 -31.58 12.49 -4.80
N TYR A 478 -30.75 12.03 -3.87
CA TYR A 478 -30.81 10.69 -3.27
C TYR A 478 -31.09 10.78 -1.77
N GLN A 479 -31.57 9.68 -1.19
CA GLN A 479 -31.73 9.51 0.25
C GLN A 479 -30.86 8.37 0.75
N VAL A 480 -30.21 8.56 1.90
CA VAL A 480 -29.43 7.51 2.56
C VAL A 480 -30.31 6.85 3.62
N GLY A 481 -30.29 5.52 3.70
CA GLY A 481 -31.10 4.75 4.65
C GLY A 481 -30.51 3.37 4.95
N PHE A 482 -31.09 2.66 5.91
CA PHE A 482 -30.62 1.34 6.30
C PHE A 482 -31.79 0.36 6.54
N ASP A 483 -31.50 -0.93 6.41
CA ASP A 483 -32.40 -2.04 6.74
C ASP A 483 -31.62 -3.14 7.48
N GLY A 484 -31.83 -3.22 8.80
CA GLY A 484 -31.11 -4.14 9.66
C GLY A 484 -29.59 -3.96 9.56
N HIS A 485 -28.93 -4.86 8.83
CA HIS A 485 -27.48 -4.89 8.66
C HIS A 485 -27.00 -4.33 7.32
N LEU A 486 -27.88 -3.67 6.55
CA LEU A 486 -27.58 -3.16 5.22
C LEU A 486 -27.74 -1.64 5.17
N GLY A 487 -26.75 -0.93 4.64
CA GLY A 487 -26.80 0.50 4.34
C GLY A 487 -26.98 0.74 2.84
N TYR A 488 -27.87 1.65 2.46
CA TYR A 488 -28.24 1.90 1.06
C TYR A 488 -28.41 3.38 0.75
N VAL A 489 -28.43 3.66 -0.55
CA VAL A 489 -28.82 4.92 -1.18
C VAL A 489 -30.06 4.64 -2.04
N ASP A 490 -31.11 5.41 -1.84
CA ASP A 490 -32.34 5.42 -2.65
C ASP A 490 -32.34 6.64 -3.57
N TRP A 491 -32.34 6.39 -4.88
CA TRP A 491 -32.44 7.39 -5.92
C TRP A 491 -33.89 7.71 -6.26
N ASN A 492 -34.17 8.99 -6.50
CA ASN A 492 -35.47 9.40 -7.03
C ASN A 492 -35.54 9.13 -8.55
N PHE A 493 -35.97 7.94 -8.96
CA PHE A 493 -36.25 7.63 -10.38
C PHE A 493 -37.75 7.70 -10.73
N SER A 494 -38.50 8.54 -10.02
CA SER A 494 -39.96 8.68 -10.17
C SER A 494 -40.43 8.97 -11.61
N ASN A 495 -39.56 9.57 -12.44
CA ASN A 495 -39.79 9.78 -13.85
C ASN A 495 -38.46 9.87 -14.63
N ALA A 496 -38.56 9.82 -15.96
CA ALA A 496 -37.39 9.80 -16.85
C ALA A 496 -36.53 11.09 -16.78
N GLU A 497 -37.14 12.25 -16.53
CA GLU A 497 -36.42 13.52 -16.43
C GLU A 497 -35.58 13.56 -15.16
N GLN A 498 -36.16 13.18 -14.01
CA GLN A 498 -35.43 13.10 -12.75
C GLN A 498 -34.34 12.02 -12.80
N LYS A 499 -34.63 10.85 -13.36
CA LYS A 499 -33.62 9.80 -13.54
C LYS A 499 -32.43 10.32 -14.36
N ASN A 500 -32.70 11.01 -15.47
CA ASN A 500 -31.65 11.60 -16.30
C ASN A 500 -30.85 12.67 -15.54
N LEU A 501 -31.51 13.53 -14.75
CA LEU A 501 -30.82 14.52 -13.90
C LEU A 501 -29.88 13.84 -12.89
N ASN A 502 -30.36 12.80 -12.21
CA ASN A 502 -29.56 12.05 -11.24
C ASN A 502 -28.33 11.40 -11.92
N GLU A 503 -28.52 10.74 -13.06
CA GLU A 503 -27.43 10.11 -13.82
C GLU A 503 -26.40 11.13 -14.32
N GLN A 504 -26.86 12.30 -14.79
CA GLN A 504 -25.97 13.35 -15.28
C GLN A 504 -25.19 14.06 -14.17
N SER A 505 -25.79 14.21 -12.99
CA SER A 505 -25.20 14.89 -11.83
C SER A 505 -24.38 13.97 -10.92
N ASN A 506 -24.48 12.65 -11.08
CA ASN A 506 -23.75 11.69 -10.27
C ASN A 506 -22.21 11.83 -10.45
N GLY A 507 -21.52 12.22 -9.38
CA GLY A 507 -20.08 12.52 -9.38
C GLY A 507 -19.70 13.97 -9.72
N TYR A 508 -20.52 14.69 -10.50
CA TYR A 508 -20.32 16.11 -10.82
C TYR A 508 -21.62 16.69 -11.35
N GLY A 509 -22.04 17.85 -10.84
CA GLY A 509 -23.35 18.41 -11.20
C GLY A 509 -23.41 19.93 -11.15
N TYR A 510 -24.45 20.46 -11.78
CA TYR A 510 -24.78 21.88 -11.71
C TYR A 510 -25.62 22.14 -10.47
N VAL A 511 -25.20 23.11 -9.68
CA VAL A 511 -25.84 23.46 -8.40
C VAL A 511 -26.23 24.92 -8.43
N ARG A 512 -27.49 25.20 -8.13
CA ARG A 512 -28.03 26.56 -8.04
C ARG A 512 -28.23 26.97 -6.59
N ARG A 513 -27.70 28.14 -6.22
CA ARG A 513 -27.95 28.79 -4.92
C ARG A 513 -29.39 29.32 -4.86
N LEU A 514 -30.08 29.06 -3.76
CA LEU A 514 -31.40 29.59 -3.47
C LEU A 514 -31.33 30.85 -2.57
N GLU A 515 -32.41 31.64 -2.56
CA GLU A 515 -32.52 32.80 -1.68
C GLU A 515 -32.85 32.41 -0.23
N THR A 516 -33.45 31.24 -0.03
CA THR A 516 -33.82 30.72 1.28
C THR A 516 -32.59 30.38 2.12
N LYS A 517 -32.59 30.79 3.40
CA LYS A 517 -31.55 30.45 4.36
C LYS A 517 -31.56 28.96 4.71
N TRP A 518 -30.37 28.41 4.94
CA TRP A 518 -30.22 27.07 5.50
C TRP A 518 -30.71 27.05 6.95
N GLN A 519 -31.49 26.04 7.30
CA GLN A 519 -31.90 25.81 8.69
C GLN A 519 -30.92 24.85 9.35
N VAL A 520 -30.10 25.38 10.25
CA VAL A 520 -29.14 24.60 11.04
C VAL A 520 -29.90 23.75 12.07
N GLU A 521 -29.48 22.50 12.26
CA GLU A 521 -30.06 21.59 13.24
C GLU A 521 -29.94 22.09 14.69
N GLU A 522 -30.87 21.65 15.54
CA GLU A 522 -30.81 21.92 16.97
C GLU A 522 -29.58 21.25 17.59
N GLY A 523 -28.84 21.99 18.43
CA GLY A 523 -27.63 21.49 19.11
C GLY A 523 -26.34 21.65 18.32
N ALA A 524 -26.38 22.18 17.09
CA ALA A 524 -25.17 22.58 16.37
C ALA A 524 -24.39 23.68 17.11
N SER A 525 -23.09 23.78 16.88
CA SER A 525 -22.26 24.81 17.50
C SER A 525 -22.65 26.22 17.04
N GLU A 526 -22.32 27.22 17.88
CA GLU A 526 -22.60 28.63 17.58
C GLU A 526 -21.97 29.11 16.26
N GLU A 527 -20.86 28.49 15.84
CA GLU A 527 -20.22 28.74 14.56
C GLU A 527 -21.19 28.50 13.38
N TYR A 528 -22.02 27.45 13.46
CA TYR A 528 -23.02 27.16 12.44
C TYR A 528 -24.30 27.94 12.68
N THR A 529 -24.86 27.94 13.90
CA THR A 529 -26.17 28.57 14.13
C THR A 529 -26.17 30.08 13.88
N ASN A 530 -25.04 30.75 14.12
CA ASN A 530 -24.92 32.21 13.98
C ASN A 530 -24.25 32.64 12.66
N HIS A 531 -23.89 31.71 11.76
CA HIS A 531 -23.21 32.05 10.53
C HIS A 531 -24.10 32.92 9.61
N PRO A 532 -23.66 34.12 9.20
CA PRO A 532 -24.52 35.11 8.54
C PRO A 532 -24.96 34.70 7.13
N HIS A 533 -24.17 33.88 6.43
CA HIS A 533 -24.35 33.58 5.02
C HIS A 533 -24.45 32.06 4.75
N GLN A 534 -25.53 31.42 5.23
CA GLN A 534 -25.84 30.04 4.86
C GLN A 534 -27.16 29.96 4.10
N TYR A 535 -27.14 29.35 2.92
CA TYR A 535 -28.29 29.26 2.01
C TYR A 535 -28.50 27.83 1.53
N ASN A 536 -29.73 27.49 1.19
CA ASN A 536 -30.03 26.24 0.49
C ASN A 536 -29.49 26.31 -0.95
N ALA A 537 -29.16 25.15 -1.50
CA ALA A 537 -28.85 24.98 -2.91
C ALA A 537 -29.46 23.67 -3.44
N GLU A 538 -29.78 23.66 -4.73
CA GLU A 538 -30.41 22.54 -5.43
C GLU A 538 -29.56 22.09 -6.63
N ILE A 539 -29.61 20.80 -6.94
CA ILE A 539 -29.04 20.26 -8.18
C ILE A 539 -29.99 20.57 -9.33
N VAL A 540 -29.45 20.99 -10.47
CA VAL A 540 -30.23 21.45 -11.64
C VAL A 540 -29.69 20.84 -12.92
N ALA A 541 -30.53 20.79 -13.96
CA ALA A 541 -30.11 20.34 -15.28
C ALA A 541 -28.99 21.22 -15.86
N ALA A 542 -28.19 20.62 -16.74
CA ALA A 542 -27.13 21.33 -17.45
C ALA A 542 -27.70 22.56 -18.19
N PRO A 543 -27.03 23.72 -18.13
CA PRO A 543 -27.49 24.95 -18.78
C PRO A 543 -27.28 24.94 -20.31
N ASP A 544 -26.43 24.04 -20.80
CA ASP A 544 -26.01 23.90 -22.19
C ASP A 544 -25.44 22.49 -22.44
N ASP A 545 -25.10 22.20 -23.70
CA ASP A 545 -24.55 20.90 -24.12
C ASP A 545 -23.03 20.76 -23.89
N VAL A 546 -22.37 21.73 -23.23
CA VAL A 546 -20.92 21.73 -23.04
C VAL A 546 -20.53 20.77 -21.92
N ILE A 547 -19.81 19.71 -22.28
CA ILE A 547 -19.20 18.80 -21.31
C ILE A 547 -18.00 19.50 -20.68
N ARG A 548 -18.03 19.67 -19.36
CA ARG A 548 -16.97 20.35 -18.60
C ARG A 548 -16.21 19.34 -17.75
N VAL A 549 -14.89 19.41 -17.82
CA VAL A 549 -13.98 18.52 -17.08
C VAL A 549 -13.01 19.39 -16.29
N PRO A 550 -12.86 19.20 -14.96
CA PRO A 550 -11.87 19.93 -14.20
C PRO A 550 -10.47 19.53 -14.69
N ARG A 551 -9.58 20.51 -14.86
CA ARG A 551 -8.19 20.23 -15.16
C ARG A 551 -7.50 19.70 -13.90
N LYS A 552 -7.09 18.43 -13.94
CA LYS A 552 -6.35 17.76 -12.87
C LYS A 552 -4.91 17.50 -13.29
N VAL A 553 -3.95 17.88 -12.44
CA VAL A 553 -2.53 17.55 -12.66
C VAL A 553 -2.17 16.34 -11.82
N HIS A 554 -2.09 15.18 -12.47
CA HIS A 554 -1.73 13.94 -11.79
C HIS A 554 -0.21 13.88 -11.52
N ARG A 555 0.13 13.84 -10.23
CA ARG A 555 1.47 13.61 -9.70
C ARG A 555 1.36 12.56 -8.61
N PHE A 556 2.30 11.63 -8.57
CA PHE A 556 2.30 10.50 -7.65
C PHE A 556 3.70 10.33 -7.05
N PHE A 557 3.73 9.98 -5.77
CA PHE A 557 4.93 9.76 -4.99
C PHE A 557 5.41 8.34 -5.19
N SER A 558 6.63 8.18 -5.72
CA SER A 558 7.25 6.86 -5.80
C SER A 558 7.87 6.49 -4.45
N TYR A 559 7.54 5.31 -3.95
CA TYR A 559 8.19 4.76 -2.77
C TYR A 559 9.57 4.22 -3.17
N LYS A 560 10.64 4.86 -2.74
CA LYS A 560 12.00 4.49 -3.14
C LYS A 560 12.59 3.44 -2.22
N GLU A 561 13.46 2.59 -2.78
CA GLU A 561 14.31 1.70 -2.00
C GLU A 561 15.31 2.52 -1.19
N ARG A 562 15.64 2.07 0.02
CA ARG A 562 16.54 2.79 0.93
C ARG A 562 18.00 2.47 0.61
N ASP A 563 18.88 3.46 0.75
CA ASP A 563 20.33 3.24 0.74
C ASP A 563 20.79 2.67 2.09
N THR A 564 20.96 1.35 2.14
CA THR A 564 21.31 0.62 3.37
C THR A 564 22.78 0.82 3.79
N SER A 565 23.56 1.63 3.08
CA SER A 565 24.84 2.13 3.59
C SER A 565 24.67 3.24 4.64
N HIS A 566 23.46 3.82 4.73
CA HIS A 566 23.10 4.76 5.77
C HIS A 566 22.73 4.01 7.07
N PRO A 567 23.24 4.44 8.25
CA PRO A 567 23.01 3.76 9.53
C PRO A 567 21.54 3.76 10.00
N ASP A 568 20.70 4.58 9.38
CA ASP A 568 19.27 4.62 9.67
C ASP A 568 18.45 3.62 8.86
N PHE A 569 19.06 2.87 7.94
CA PHE A 569 18.39 1.93 7.05
C PHE A 569 19.05 0.54 7.01
N GLU A 570 19.82 0.20 8.04
CA GLU A 570 20.54 -1.07 8.13
C GLU A 570 19.58 -2.27 8.11
N ASN A 571 18.41 -2.18 8.78
CA ASN A 571 17.44 -3.27 8.84
C ASN A 571 16.77 -3.58 7.49
N TRP A 572 16.95 -2.72 6.48
CA TRP A 572 16.49 -2.94 5.11
C TRP A 572 17.49 -3.70 4.25
N GLU A 573 18.67 -4.07 4.77
CA GLU A 573 19.68 -4.79 4.00
C GLU A 573 19.13 -6.12 3.45
N ILE A 574 19.09 -6.22 2.12
CA ILE A 574 18.53 -7.40 1.47
C ILE A 574 19.57 -8.52 1.28
N GLY A 575 20.87 -8.21 1.31
CA GLY A 575 21.96 -9.14 1.04
C GLY A 575 21.86 -9.78 -0.35
N ASP A 576 22.06 -11.11 -0.42
CA ASP A 576 21.96 -11.89 -1.65
C ASP A 576 20.51 -12.24 -2.06
N ARG A 577 19.49 -11.72 -1.34
CA ARG A 577 18.10 -12.03 -1.65
C ARG A 577 17.71 -11.48 -3.02
N ALA A 578 16.97 -12.27 -3.79
CA ALA A 578 16.50 -11.88 -5.11
C ALA A 578 15.41 -10.80 -5.01
N ARG A 579 15.49 -9.82 -5.91
CA ARG A 579 14.45 -8.82 -6.15
C ARG A 579 13.43 -9.37 -7.14
N TYR A 580 12.16 -9.16 -6.84
CA TYR A 580 11.03 -9.53 -7.69
C TYR A 580 10.24 -8.28 -8.04
N HIS A 581 9.66 -8.25 -9.24
CA HIS A 581 8.95 -7.09 -9.74
C HIS A 581 7.56 -7.47 -10.23
N THR A 582 6.61 -6.57 -10.06
CA THR A 582 5.24 -6.70 -10.54
C THR A 582 4.73 -5.35 -11.02
N LEU A 583 3.83 -5.37 -12.01
CA LEU A 583 3.14 -4.18 -12.50
C LEU A 583 1.76 -4.13 -11.87
N LEU A 584 1.50 -3.02 -11.20
CA LEU A 584 0.20 -2.69 -10.65
C LEU A 584 -0.69 -2.09 -11.74
N GLN A 585 -2.00 -2.23 -11.60
CA GLN A 585 -2.96 -1.62 -12.52
C GLN A 585 -2.98 -0.08 -12.43
N SER A 586 -2.44 0.51 -11.35
CA SER A 586 -2.10 1.95 -11.32
C SER A 586 -1.05 2.34 -12.38
N GLY A 587 -0.31 1.37 -12.90
CA GLY A 587 0.82 1.53 -13.81
C GLY A 587 2.16 1.70 -13.11
N ALA A 588 2.18 1.65 -11.77
CA ALA A 588 3.42 1.62 -11.00
C ALA A 588 4.08 0.23 -11.03
N THR A 589 5.42 0.21 -10.98
CA THR A 589 6.17 -1.03 -10.80
C THR A 589 6.55 -1.20 -9.34
N ALA A 590 6.05 -2.25 -8.72
CA ALA A 590 6.39 -2.64 -7.35
C ALA A 590 7.56 -3.63 -7.36
N THR A 591 8.55 -3.39 -6.51
CA THR A 591 9.68 -4.30 -6.25
C THR A 591 9.57 -4.85 -4.84
N TYR A 592 9.70 -6.16 -4.69
CA TYR A 592 9.60 -6.84 -3.41
C TYR A 592 10.67 -7.92 -3.22
N VAL A 593 10.91 -8.29 -1.97
CA VAL A 593 11.86 -9.33 -1.54
C VAL A 593 11.18 -10.24 -0.53
N TRP A 594 11.51 -11.53 -0.55
CA TRP A 594 11.00 -12.49 0.42
C TRP A 594 11.86 -12.50 1.68
N TYR A 595 11.21 -12.33 2.82
CA TYR A 595 11.81 -12.44 4.15
C TYR A 595 11.19 -13.60 4.90
N LYS A 596 11.98 -14.29 5.72
CA LYS A 596 11.41 -15.04 6.84
C LYS A 596 10.70 -14.03 7.74
N PHE A 597 9.53 -14.35 8.27
CA PHE A 597 8.69 -13.37 8.96
C PHE A 597 9.44 -12.59 10.05
N ILE A 598 10.21 -13.29 10.88
CA ILE A 598 11.00 -12.67 11.97
C ILE A 598 12.25 -11.90 11.50
N GLU A 599 12.61 -11.99 10.22
CA GLU A 599 13.74 -11.30 9.61
C GLU A 599 13.30 -10.07 8.80
N GLN A 600 11.99 -9.78 8.71
CA GLN A 600 11.53 -8.59 8.01
C GLN A 600 11.96 -7.31 8.76
N PRO A 601 12.16 -6.18 8.05
CA PRO A 601 12.75 -4.96 8.64
C PRO A 601 12.11 -4.52 9.95
N ALA A 602 10.77 -4.47 10.03
CA ALA A 602 10.06 -4.06 11.24
C ALA A 602 10.24 -5.03 12.42
N MET A 603 10.44 -6.33 12.19
CA MET A 603 10.75 -7.29 13.27
C MET A 603 12.21 -7.16 13.74
N LEU A 604 13.13 -6.87 12.84
CA LEU A 604 14.52 -6.54 13.21
C LEU A 604 14.55 -5.26 14.04
N THR A 605 13.77 -4.24 13.65
CA THR A 605 13.56 -3.03 14.45
C THR A 605 12.99 -3.34 15.83
N ALA A 606 11.95 -4.18 15.91
CA ALA A 606 11.34 -4.56 17.19
C ALA A 606 12.40 -5.21 18.12
N ALA A 607 13.25 -6.09 17.59
CA ALA A 607 14.34 -6.70 18.34
C ALA A 607 15.47 -5.72 18.69
N GLN A 608 15.74 -4.73 17.84
CA GLN A 608 16.69 -3.66 18.12
C GLN A 608 16.20 -2.75 19.25
N ASN A 609 14.92 -2.41 19.27
CA ASN A 609 14.32 -1.52 20.26
C ASN A 609 14.03 -2.22 21.58
N HIS A 610 13.59 -3.49 21.54
CA HIS A 610 13.19 -4.29 22.70
C HIS A 610 13.88 -5.66 22.76
N PRO A 611 15.22 -5.70 22.86
CA PRO A 611 15.97 -6.97 22.89
C PRO A 611 15.63 -7.86 24.09
N GLU A 612 15.11 -7.27 25.17
CA GLU A 612 14.59 -7.99 26.35
C GLU A 612 13.31 -8.79 26.05
N THR A 613 12.53 -8.34 25.07
CA THR A 613 11.26 -8.97 24.66
C THR A 613 11.50 -9.93 23.51
N TYR A 614 12.17 -9.48 22.46
CA TYR A 614 12.42 -10.25 21.24
C TYR A 614 13.68 -11.12 21.33
N THR A 615 13.68 -11.98 22.36
CA THR A 615 14.71 -13.00 22.56
C THR A 615 14.70 -14.01 21.40
N PRO A 616 15.84 -14.69 21.10
CA PRO A 616 15.88 -15.76 20.10
C PRO A 616 14.79 -16.81 20.31
N GLU A 617 14.54 -17.20 21.57
CA GLU A 617 13.51 -18.18 21.92
C GLU A 617 12.10 -17.69 21.58
N TYR A 618 11.79 -16.42 21.88
CA TYR A 618 10.49 -15.85 21.52
C TYR A 618 10.33 -15.69 20.01
N LEU A 619 11.37 -15.23 19.30
CA LEU A 619 11.33 -15.11 17.84
C LEU A 619 11.11 -16.47 17.16
N GLU A 620 11.76 -17.54 17.62
CA GLU A 620 11.50 -18.90 17.12
C GLU A 620 10.05 -19.35 17.36
N SER A 621 9.51 -19.06 18.55
CA SER A 621 8.11 -19.33 18.89
C SER A 621 7.15 -18.54 17.99
N LEU A 622 7.38 -17.24 17.82
CA LEU A 622 6.57 -16.36 16.96
C LEU A 622 6.58 -16.84 15.51
N GLN A 623 7.76 -17.20 14.99
CA GLN A 623 7.89 -17.76 13.65
C GLN A 623 7.04 -19.02 13.46
N SER A 624 7.08 -19.96 14.41
CA SER A 624 6.27 -21.19 14.36
C SER A 624 4.77 -20.91 14.37
N GLN A 625 4.34 -19.90 15.12
CA GLN A 625 2.95 -19.47 15.17
C GLN A 625 2.50 -18.82 13.85
N ILE A 626 3.36 -18.01 13.22
CA ILE A 626 3.12 -17.45 11.88
C ILE A 626 3.08 -18.55 10.82
N GLU A 627 3.94 -19.56 10.90
CA GLU A 627 3.86 -20.73 10.01
C GLU A 627 2.53 -21.46 10.16
N SER A 628 1.99 -21.56 11.38
CA SER A 628 0.67 -22.15 11.63
C SER A 628 -0.45 -21.30 11.04
N LEU A 629 -0.36 -19.97 11.19
CA LEU A 629 -1.28 -19.03 10.53
C LEU A 629 -1.23 -19.16 9.00
N HIS A 630 -0.03 -19.20 8.39
CA HIS A 630 0.11 -19.36 6.94
C HIS A 630 -0.43 -20.70 6.46
N LYS A 631 -0.26 -21.79 7.23
CA LYS A 631 -0.86 -23.11 6.90
C LYS A 631 -2.39 -23.01 6.87
N LEU A 632 -3.00 -22.36 7.86
CA LEU A 632 -4.45 -22.15 7.89
C LEU A 632 -4.90 -21.36 6.66
N ILE A 633 -4.29 -20.19 6.42
CA ILE A 633 -4.63 -19.31 5.30
C ILE A 633 -4.48 -20.05 3.97
N ASN A 634 -3.33 -20.69 3.73
CA ASN A 634 -3.08 -21.40 2.46
C ASN A 634 -4.03 -22.56 2.23
N THR A 635 -4.55 -23.18 3.29
CA THR A 635 -5.49 -24.30 3.20
C THR A 635 -6.90 -23.84 2.86
N HIS A 636 -7.32 -22.69 3.40
CA HIS A 636 -8.70 -22.24 3.32
C HIS A 636 -8.93 -21.10 2.33
N SER A 637 -7.93 -20.24 2.12
CA SER A 637 -8.02 -19.18 1.13
C SER A 637 -7.92 -19.75 -0.27
N THR A 638 -9.05 -19.69 -0.98
CA THR A 638 -9.21 -20.28 -2.30
C THR A 638 -9.80 -19.25 -3.26
N PRO A 639 -9.44 -19.29 -4.55
CA PRO A 639 -10.10 -18.48 -5.55
C PRO A 639 -11.59 -18.82 -5.62
N GLN A 640 -12.45 -17.80 -5.64
CA GLN A 640 -13.91 -17.91 -5.71
C GLN A 640 -14.50 -18.78 -4.60
N PRO A 641 -14.33 -18.40 -3.32
CA PRO A 641 -14.86 -19.17 -2.22
C PRO A 641 -16.39 -19.19 -2.29
N THR A 642 -17.00 -20.37 -2.19
CA THR A 642 -18.47 -20.53 -2.24
C THR A 642 -19.15 -20.26 -0.90
N LYS A 643 -18.37 -19.96 0.14
CA LYS A 643 -18.80 -19.67 1.52
C LYS A 643 -17.80 -18.71 2.17
N PRO A 644 -18.20 -17.97 3.22
CA PRO A 644 -17.27 -17.11 3.93
C PRO A 644 -16.10 -17.90 4.52
N VAL A 645 -14.90 -17.35 4.47
CA VAL A 645 -13.69 -18.05 4.92
C VAL A 645 -13.23 -17.54 6.28
N PHE A 646 -13.00 -16.23 6.43
CA PHE A 646 -12.54 -15.59 7.66
C PHE A 646 -13.53 -14.55 8.19
N ILE A 647 -14.22 -13.82 7.31
CA ILE A 647 -15.20 -12.78 7.65
C ILE A 647 -16.58 -13.23 7.17
N ASN A 648 -17.57 -13.21 8.05
CA ASN A 648 -18.84 -13.89 7.81
C ASN A 648 -19.89 -13.03 7.05
N TYR A 649 -19.90 -13.03 5.71
CA TYR A 649 -20.99 -12.40 4.95
C TYR A 649 -22.32 -13.19 4.95
N SER A 650 -22.37 -14.38 5.56
CA SER A 650 -23.58 -15.22 5.59
C SER A 650 -24.37 -15.11 6.90
N GLY A 651 -23.90 -14.29 7.85
CA GLY A 651 -24.51 -14.15 9.18
C GLY A 651 -25.79 -13.33 9.22
N ALA A 652 -26.12 -12.61 8.14
CA ALA A 652 -27.31 -11.78 7.98
C ALA A 652 -27.73 -11.74 6.50
N PRO A 653 -28.96 -11.29 6.17
CA PRO A 653 -29.38 -11.13 4.79
C PRO A 653 -28.44 -10.20 4.01
N MET A 654 -28.10 -10.61 2.80
CA MET A 654 -27.36 -9.80 1.84
C MET A 654 -28.32 -8.96 0.98
N PRO A 655 -27.84 -7.92 0.29
CA PRO A 655 -28.62 -7.17 -0.69
C PRO A 655 -29.40 -8.09 -1.64
N ASP A 656 -30.70 -7.85 -1.77
CA ASP A 656 -31.64 -8.62 -2.61
C ASP A 656 -31.65 -10.14 -2.34
N ASP A 657 -31.26 -10.59 -1.14
CA ASP A 657 -31.16 -12.00 -0.73
C ASP A 657 -30.23 -12.84 -1.63
N LYS A 658 -29.14 -12.24 -2.13
CA LYS A 658 -28.15 -12.89 -2.99
C LYS A 658 -26.76 -12.87 -2.38
N ASP A 659 -26.01 -13.94 -2.62
CA ASP A 659 -24.59 -13.99 -2.24
C ASP A 659 -23.80 -12.87 -2.93
N PRO A 660 -22.81 -12.26 -2.26
CA PRO A 660 -22.03 -11.17 -2.85
C PRO A 660 -21.15 -11.68 -3.99
N HIS A 661 -21.00 -10.85 -5.02
CA HIS A 661 -19.86 -10.96 -5.93
C HIS A 661 -18.64 -10.40 -5.21
N LEU A 662 -17.78 -11.26 -4.65
CA LEU A 662 -16.56 -10.78 -4.01
C LEU A 662 -15.65 -10.11 -5.04
N ALA A 663 -15.08 -8.96 -4.68
CA ALA A 663 -14.16 -8.21 -5.53
C ALA A 663 -12.85 -8.98 -5.72
N LYS A 664 -12.29 -8.92 -6.92
CA LYS A 664 -10.93 -9.38 -7.21
C LYS A 664 -9.90 -8.33 -6.82
N ILE A 665 -8.76 -8.78 -6.31
CA ILE A 665 -7.61 -7.93 -6.02
C ILE A 665 -6.87 -7.63 -7.33
N ASP A 666 -6.22 -6.46 -7.43
CA ASP A 666 -5.28 -6.18 -8.52
C ASP A 666 -4.33 -7.38 -8.69
N PRO A 667 -4.32 -8.04 -9.86
CA PRO A 667 -3.46 -9.21 -10.08
C PRO A 667 -1.97 -8.89 -9.86
N GLY A 668 -1.56 -7.63 -10.02
CA GLY A 668 -0.20 -7.16 -9.71
C GLY A 668 0.17 -7.30 -8.23
N GLN A 669 -0.80 -7.28 -7.31
CA GLN A 669 -0.55 -7.49 -5.88
C GLN A 669 -0.56 -8.95 -5.46
N LEU A 670 -1.05 -9.85 -6.30
CA LEU A 670 -1.12 -11.28 -6.01
C LEU A 670 0.19 -11.96 -6.39
N VAL A 671 0.94 -12.42 -5.39
CA VAL A 671 2.21 -13.11 -5.58
C VAL A 671 2.11 -14.58 -5.18
N LYS A 672 2.87 -15.40 -5.90
CA LYS A 672 3.02 -16.81 -5.59
C LYS A 672 4.24 -17.01 -4.69
N PRO A 673 4.09 -17.69 -3.53
CA PRO A 673 5.24 -18.11 -2.73
C PRO A 673 6.25 -18.92 -3.54
N LEU A 674 7.53 -18.68 -3.26
CA LEU A 674 8.62 -19.49 -3.82
C LEU A 674 8.62 -20.89 -3.21
N PRO A 675 9.16 -21.91 -3.91
CA PRO A 675 9.37 -23.22 -3.32
C PRO A 675 10.15 -23.13 -1.99
N GLY A 676 9.56 -23.62 -0.90
CA GLY A 676 10.13 -23.55 0.45
C GLY A 676 9.75 -22.29 1.24
N HIS A 677 9.07 -21.32 0.63
CA HIS A 677 8.59 -20.09 1.26
C HIS A 677 7.06 -20.09 1.45
N GLU A 678 6.39 -21.22 1.26
CA GLU A 678 4.93 -21.30 1.33
C GLU A 678 4.39 -20.94 2.72
N VAL A 679 5.17 -21.14 3.78
CA VAL A 679 4.77 -20.85 5.17
C VAL A 679 5.91 -20.16 5.91
N GLY A 680 5.60 -19.20 6.78
CA GLY A 680 6.60 -18.49 7.58
C GLY A 680 7.43 -17.43 6.84
N PHE A 681 7.20 -17.22 5.54
CA PHE A 681 7.84 -16.17 4.74
C PHE A 681 6.82 -15.16 4.24
N VAL A 682 7.25 -13.91 4.07
CA VAL A 682 6.42 -12.79 3.62
C VAL A 682 7.13 -12.01 2.51
N PRO A 683 6.39 -11.53 1.49
CA PRO A 683 6.92 -10.67 0.45
C PRO A 683 6.83 -9.20 0.89
N VAL A 684 7.96 -8.56 1.15
CA VAL A 684 8.04 -7.17 1.60
C VAL A 684 8.38 -6.26 0.43
N ILE A 685 7.56 -5.23 0.21
CA ILE A 685 7.81 -4.18 -0.78
C ILE A 685 9.00 -3.33 -0.34
N ILE A 686 9.98 -3.17 -1.24
CA ILE A 686 11.14 -2.31 -1.03
C ILE A 686 11.11 -1.06 -1.92
N SER A 687 10.36 -1.07 -3.03
CA SER A 687 10.08 0.12 -3.83
C SER A 687 8.78 0.01 -4.63
N VAL A 688 8.18 1.15 -4.95
CA VAL A 688 7.03 1.31 -5.85
C VAL A 688 7.29 2.53 -6.70
N MET A 689 7.60 2.32 -7.98
CA MET A 689 7.99 3.38 -8.90
C MET A 689 6.84 3.71 -9.84
N HIS A 690 6.30 4.92 -9.73
CA HIS A 690 5.40 5.48 -10.74
C HIS A 690 6.23 5.95 -11.95
N PRO A 691 5.67 5.89 -13.17
CA PRO A 691 6.40 6.34 -14.35
C PRO A 691 6.75 7.83 -14.30
N GLU A 692 7.88 8.17 -14.92
CA GLU A 692 8.55 9.47 -14.77
C GLU A 692 7.64 10.65 -15.13
N ALA A 693 6.77 10.51 -16.14
CA ALA A 693 5.85 11.55 -16.59
C ALA A 693 4.84 12.00 -15.50
N VAL A 694 4.58 11.13 -14.52
CA VAL A 694 3.62 11.35 -13.42
C VAL A 694 4.25 11.20 -12.04
N SER A 695 5.55 10.96 -11.94
CA SER A 695 6.28 10.85 -10.67
C SER A 695 6.66 12.22 -10.12
N ASP A 696 6.47 12.44 -8.82
CA ASP A 696 6.77 13.70 -8.14
C ASP A 696 8.18 13.76 -7.52
N ASN A 697 8.80 12.60 -7.29
CA ASN A 697 10.08 12.51 -6.58
C ASN A 697 11.19 11.75 -7.34
N GLY A 698 11.00 11.41 -8.62
CA GLY A 698 12.04 10.84 -9.49
C GLY A 698 12.45 9.40 -9.14
N VAL A 699 13.61 8.97 -9.64
CA VAL A 699 14.12 7.58 -9.52
C VAL A 699 15.36 7.49 -8.61
N GLY A 700 15.72 6.27 -8.19
CA GLY A 700 16.93 5.98 -7.40
C GLY A 700 16.65 5.55 -5.96
N LEU A 701 17.71 5.46 -5.17
CA LEU A 701 17.64 5.14 -3.74
C LEU A 701 17.31 6.39 -2.91
N GLU A 702 16.63 6.20 -1.79
CA GLU A 702 16.48 7.19 -0.75
C GLU A 702 17.69 7.17 0.18
N SER A 703 18.40 8.29 0.27
CA SER A 703 19.72 8.35 0.92
C SER A 703 19.68 8.66 2.42
N ALA A 704 18.56 9.17 2.91
CA ALA A 704 18.36 9.49 4.32
C ALA A 704 16.87 9.45 4.67
N PRO A 705 16.50 9.18 5.94
CA PRO A 705 15.13 9.32 6.37
C PRO A 705 14.74 10.79 6.40
N ASP A 706 13.46 11.03 6.62
CA ASP A 706 12.99 12.37 6.91
C ASP A 706 13.72 12.95 8.13
N VAL A 707 13.98 14.26 8.11
CA VAL A 707 14.80 14.98 9.10
C VAL A 707 14.29 14.80 10.52
N ASP A 708 12.96 14.69 10.69
CA ASP A 708 12.34 14.51 12.00
C ASP A 708 12.34 13.06 12.47
N CYS A 709 12.66 12.10 11.58
CA CYS A 709 12.43 10.66 11.77
C CYS A 709 13.71 9.84 11.61
N THR A 710 14.86 10.41 12.00
CA THR A 710 16.15 9.72 12.07
C THR A 710 16.23 8.77 13.27
N ASN A 711 17.13 7.79 13.25
CA ASN A 711 17.35 6.91 14.42
C ASN A 711 17.84 7.70 15.64
N THR A 712 18.52 8.82 15.43
CA THR A 712 19.04 9.66 16.52
C THR A 712 17.96 10.49 17.21
N THR A 713 16.84 10.72 16.53
CA THR A 713 15.65 11.42 17.07
C THR A 713 14.69 10.49 17.80
N TRP A 714 14.88 9.17 17.67
CA TRP A 714 14.08 8.17 18.36
C TRP A 714 14.10 8.33 19.87
N THR A 715 12.92 8.21 20.49
CA THR A 715 12.77 8.21 21.95
C THR A 715 12.21 6.88 22.43
N ASP A 716 12.78 6.40 23.53
CA ASP A 716 12.34 5.19 24.23
C ASP A 716 11.14 5.48 25.16
N THR A 717 10.24 6.35 24.70
CA THR A 717 9.10 6.82 25.50
C THR A 717 7.96 5.85 25.33
N TYR A 718 7.90 4.89 26.25
CA TYR A 718 6.88 3.86 26.28
C TYR A 718 6.11 3.93 27.58
N TYR A 719 4.85 3.54 27.51
CA TYR A 719 4.03 3.29 28.69
C TYR A 719 3.73 1.78 28.80
N PRO A 720 4.71 0.95 29.19
CA PRO A 720 4.57 -0.51 29.21
C PRO A 720 3.80 -1.02 30.44
N ASP A 721 3.71 -0.21 31.50
CA ASP A 721 3.14 -0.61 32.79
C ASP A 721 1.64 -0.33 32.84
N LEU A 722 0.89 -1.23 32.19
CA LEU A 722 -0.48 -1.57 32.58
C LEU A 722 -0.67 -3.09 32.60
#